data_AF-A0A7R9BXI1-F1
#
_entry.id   AF-A0A7R9BXI1-F1
#
_cell.length_a   1.000
_cell.length_b   1.000
_cell.length_c   1.000
_cell.angle_alpha   90.00
_cell.angle_beta   90.00
_cell.angle_gamma   90.00
#
_symmetry.space_group_name_H-M   'P 1'
#
loop_
_entity.id
_entity.type
_entity.pdbx_description
1 polymer ?
#
loop_
_entity_poly.entity_id
_entity_poly.type
_entity_poly.pdbx_seq_one_letter_code
_entity_poly.pdbx_strand_id
1 'polypeptide(L)'
;MGNNAVAVTAAAVGIVAFTVHLYFFPSESEIEVSSFAVPFINEPIYYNLTEEILVRLELENVDLGLVGRDAVSAVQRASSKACKTEILRSSRKAVDENLHANFLPSFCPSHGRKIGRFLGCFQDGRNRFLNDTHVVLKTENTPKNCVSYCRLGGYVYAGVQYGTECWCGTHLSNNPVPLESSRCDMTCSGDPTSTCGGFYTIAVYETGTNGIPFSDDIFDSRNEESSTRVAFMLLFNGRNYRQAFRLLKNIYSPRHFYYLHIDEVGRLSFRGSSPFALLYSDFFFQRAELMFNALKVLNGTRNIFVVPEGRRRSSIWGGASLLTVVLEGFQVICEVFPEFDFVLNLSESDFPIRKLSDLEDYLSVNRGKNFLRSHGSQPHEFFNKQGLSYVFLECERRMWNIGKDRYIAGITYDGGSDWFVLSSPFVKYVASEGRVLGEEELFTGLRQFFAYKLLPVEVFLHTLLANSALCATRVNAHLRAINWQRRKSCGCKSKKIVDWCGCSPSIYRQRDFERISYFSAKNVFFGRKFDPTVDLMIINMVERDILENSLDASSDETNMLTYWENVYDANIDESKNSNLLLWKILARLSCGALGTSFDKLLSVHNYYFKDFWMGYLLRMNVGGEESKEIEALASLATVVEDFTFTDRTFADFRTRHQMCSFENFIVEAFVTSDVEQKDGIWRNRPRDVTVGADLWLVTQWDPSVAQSSLFQDNATKSAIFSVFIVNWKG
;
A
#
# COMPACT_ATOMS: atom_id res chain seq x y z
N MET A 1 31.79 -44.07 -4.61
CA MET A 1 30.67 -44.73 -5.30
C MET A 1 29.53 -43.71 -5.31
N GLY A 2 29.16 -42.97 -6.35
CA GLY A 2 29.43 -43.00 -7.78
C GLY A 2 28.14 -42.59 -8.49
N ASN A 3 27.63 -41.37 -8.26
CA ASN A 3 26.41 -40.85 -8.89
C ASN A 3 26.79 -39.83 -9.97
N ASN A 4 26.58 -40.23 -11.22
CA ASN A 4 26.81 -39.44 -12.41
C ASN A 4 25.70 -38.37 -12.53
N ALA A 5 26.05 -37.10 -12.29
CA ALA A 5 25.38 -35.99 -12.96
C ALA A 5 25.89 -35.95 -14.40
N VAL A 6 25.03 -36.26 -15.36
CA VAL A 6 25.36 -36.10 -16.78
C VAL A 6 25.20 -34.62 -17.12
N ALA A 7 26.31 -33.89 -17.12
CA ALA A 7 26.41 -32.63 -17.84
C ALA A 7 26.55 -32.95 -19.32
N VAL A 8 25.52 -32.67 -20.13
CA VAL A 8 25.68 -32.56 -21.59
C VAL A 8 25.97 -31.10 -21.90
N THR A 9 27.25 -30.74 -21.89
CA THR A 9 27.75 -29.54 -22.59
C THR A 9 27.84 -29.87 -24.08
N ALA A 10 26.84 -29.45 -24.85
CA ALA A 10 27.01 -29.20 -26.28
C ALA A 10 27.31 -27.70 -26.45
N ALA A 11 28.56 -27.37 -26.79
CA ALA A 11 28.95 -26.00 -27.09
C ALA A 11 28.33 -25.56 -28.43
N ALA A 12 27.51 -24.51 -28.35
CA ALA A 12 27.24 -23.49 -29.36
C ALA A 12 27.03 -23.93 -30.83
N VAL A 13 25.76 -23.98 -31.26
CA VAL A 13 25.10 -22.99 -32.14
C VAL A 13 23.62 -23.37 -32.17
N GLY A 14 22.72 -22.43 -31.83
CA GLY A 14 21.28 -22.58 -32.05
C GLY A 14 20.45 -22.78 -30.79
N ILE A 15 19.86 -21.68 -30.31
CA ILE A 15 18.66 -21.69 -29.46
C ILE A 15 17.57 -22.43 -30.26
N VAL A 16 17.17 -23.62 -29.86
CA VAL A 16 15.96 -24.25 -30.40
C VAL A 16 14.80 -23.93 -29.47
N ALA A 17 14.17 -22.78 -29.74
CA ALA A 17 12.78 -22.55 -29.36
C ALA A 17 11.91 -23.40 -30.28
N PHE A 18 11.12 -24.32 -29.75
CA PHE A 18 10.16 -25.07 -30.54
C PHE A 18 8.82 -24.31 -30.58
N THR A 19 8.46 -23.81 -31.75
CA THR A 19 7.12 -23.32 -32.08
C THR A 19 6.23 -24.52 -32.42
N VAL A 20 5.17 -24.75 -31.64
CA VAL A 20 4.17 -25.79 -31.94
C VAL A 20 3.11 -25.19 -32.86
N HIS A 21 3.08 -25.59 -34.12
CA HIS A 21 1.98 -25.26 -35.04
C HIS A 21 0.77 -26.15 -34.74
N LEU A 22 -0.28 -25.58 -34.16
CA LEU A 22 -1.60 -26.21 -34.06
C LEU A 22 -2.40 -25.93 -35.33
N TYR A 23 -2.70 -26.95 -36.13
CA TYR A 23 -3.64 -26.87 -37.25
C TYR A 23 -5.05 -27.21 -36.76
N PHE A 24 -6.00 -26.28 -36.88
CA PHE A 24 -7.43 -26.53 -36.66
C PHE A 24 -8.23 -26.28 -37.96
N PHE A 25 -9.14 -27.20 -38.27
CA PHE A 25 -10.05 -27.14 -39.42
C PHE A 25 -11.16 -26.09 -39.20
N PRO A 26 -11.57 -25.32 -40.24
CA PRO A 26 -12.56 -24.26 -40.09
C PRO A 26 -14.00 -24.81 -40.15
N SER A 27 -14.84 -24.42 -39.19
CA SER A 27 -16.30 -24.40 -39.35
C SER A 27 -16.76 -22.95 -39.39
N GLU A 28 -17.40 -22.56 -40.49
CA GLU A 28 -17.90 -21.21 -40.73
C GLU A 28 -19.11 -20.90 -39.84
N SER A 29 -19.00 -19.87 -39.01
CA SER A 29 -20.15 -19.09 -38.56
C SER A 29 -19.67 -17.65 -38.32
N GLU A 30 -20.26 -16.71 -39.05
CA GLU A 30 -20.01 -15.27 -38.89
C GLU A 30 -20.70 -14.76 -37.63
N ILE A 31 -19.95 -14.04 -36.78
CA ILE A 31 -20.49 -13.29 -35.65
C ILE A 31 -20.35 -11.81 -36.00
N GLU A 32 -21.48 -11.11 -36.14
CA GLU A 32 -21.52 -9.66 -36.27
C GLU A 32 -21.06 -8.98 -34.97
N VAL A 33 -19.95 -8.25 -35.03
CA VAL A 33 -19.50 -7.35 -33.96
C VAL A 33 -20.12 -5.98 -34.19
N SER A 34 -21.11 -5.61 -33.37
CA SER A 34 -21.64 -4.25 -33.37
C SER A 34 -20.67 -3.30 -32.64
N SER A 35 -20.20 -2.29 -33.36
CA SER A 35 -19.38 -1.21 -32.80
C SER A 35 -20.24 -0.30 -31.92
N PHE A 36 -20.10 -0.40 -30.60
CA PHE A 36 -20.56 0.64 -29.70
C PHE A 36 -19.38 1.49 -29.25
N ALA A 37 -19.30 2.71 -29.78
CA ALA A 37 -18.51 3.77 -29.17
C ALA A 37 -19.14 4.08 -27.81
N VAL A 38 -18.48 3.67 -26.73
CA VAL A 38 -18.86 4.11 -25.38
C VAL A 38 -18.23 5.48 -25.17
N PRO A 39 -18.99 6.58 -25.11
CA PRO A 39 -18.44 7.86 -24.71
C PRO A 39 -17.96 7.73 -23.26
N PHE A 40 -16.80 8.32 -22.95
CA PHE A 40 -16.43 8.62 -21.57
C PHE A 40 -17.52 9.53 -20.97
N ILE A 41 -18.51 8.95 -20.30
CA ILE A 41 -19.49 9.69 -19.52
C ILE A 41 -18.83 10.05 -18.19
N ASN A 42 -18.20 11.23 -18.16
CA ASN A 42 -17.99 11.98 -16.93
C ASN A 42 -19.27 12.78 -16.63
N GLU A 43 -20.37 12.12 -16.32
CA GLU A 43 -21.52 12.73 -15.66
C GLU A 43 -22.14 11.73 -14.67
N PRO A 44 -22.54 12.18 -13.47
CA PRO A 44 -23.19 11.32 -12.49
C PRO A 44 -24.57 10.93 -13.05
N ILE A 45 -24.77 9.65 -13.31
CA ILE A 45 -26.10 9.12 -13.65
C ILE A 45 -26.96 9.26 -12.38
N TYR A 46 -27.74 10.34 -12.34
CA TYR A 46 -28.88 10.47 -11.43
C TYR A 46 -29.94 9.46 -11.85
N TYR A 47 -29.86 8.25 -11.31
CA TYR A 47 -31.07 7.45 -11.19
C TYR A 47 -31.96 8.18 -10.18
N ASN A 48 -33.17 8.54 -10.61
CA ASN A 48 -34.27 8.85 -9.70
C ASN A 48 -34.56 7.57 -8.88
N LEU A 49 -33.79 7.38 -7.81
CA LEU A 49 -34.01 6.38 -6.78
C LEU A 49 -35.14 6.89 -5.90
N THR A 50 -36.38 6.43 -6.08
CA THR A 50 -37.35 6.54 -4.98
C THR A 50 -38.35 5.41 -4.80
N GLU A 51 -38.66 4.51 -5.75
CA GLU A 51 -39.74 3.51 -5.45
C GLU A 51 -39.42 2.03 -5.73
N GLU A 52 -38.58 1.66 -6.70
CA GLU A 52 -38.40 0.22 -7.01
C GLU A 52 -37.44 -0.54 -6.06
N ILE A 53 -36.67 0.14 -5.22
CA ILE A 53 -35.64 -0.51 -4.37
C ILE A 53 -36.18 -0.95 -3.00
N LEU A 54 -37.35 -0.44 -2.60
CA LEU A 54 -38.00 -0.82 -1.33
C LEU A 54 -38.50 -2.28 -1.30
N VAL A 55 -38.61 -2.95 -2.45
CA VAL A 55 -39.29 -4.24 -2.57
C VAL A 55 -38.33 -5.46 -2.55
N ARG A 56 -37.01 -5.29 -2.59
CA ARG A 56 -36.05 -6.44 -2.66
C ARG A 56 -35.12 -6.65 -1.48
N LEU A 57 -35.29 -5.91 -0.38
CA LEU A 57 -34.55 -6.13 0.85
C LEU A 57 -35.49 -6.55 1.97
N GLU A 58 -35.91 -7.82 1.97
CA GLU A 58 -36.39 -8.51 3.18
C GLU A 58 -35.21 -8.74 4.14
N LEU A 59 -34.56 -7.65 4.56
CA LEU A 59 -33.71 -7.62 5.73
C LEU A 59 -34.58 -7.08 6.87
N GLU A 60 -35.34 -7.98 7.47
CA GLU A 60 -36.01 -7.87 8.78
C GLU A 60 -36.00 -6.43 9.38
N ASN A 61 -36.98 -5.61 9.03
CA ASN A 61 -37.31 -4.34 9.72
C ASN A 61 -36.19 -3.28 9.82
N VAL A 62 -35.30 -3.12 8.82
CA VAL A 62 -34.35 -1.99 8.84
C VAL A 62 -34.90 -0.79 8.05
N ASP A 63 -35.29 0.27 8.77
CA ASP A 63 -35.64 1.57 8.20
C ASP A 63 -34.42 2.22 7.52
N LEU A 64 -34.44 2.24 6.18
CA LEU A 64 -33.40 2.85 5.34
C LEU A 64 -33.43 4.39 5.38
N GLY A 65 -34.49 5.00 5.91
CA GLY A 65 -34.61 6.46 6.08
C GLY A 65 -33.66 7.05 7.13
N LEU A 66 -33.02 6.20 7.94
CA LEU A 66 -32.13 6.59 9.04
C LEU A 66 -30.63 6.49 8.69
N VAL A 67 -30.25 6.05 7.49
CA VAL A 67 -28.84 5.84 7.09
C VAL A 67 -28.45 6.64 5.84
N GLY A 68 -27.20 7.09 5.78
CA GLY A 68 -26.71 7.94 4.68
C GLY A 68 -26.56 7.21 3.34
N ARG A 69 -26.45 7.99 2.24
CA ARG A 69 -26.28 7.47 0.86
C ARG A 69 -25.11 6.49 0.70
N ASP A 70 -23.99 6.76 1.39
CA ASP A 70 -22.80 5.92 1.33
C ASP A 70 -23.07 4.52 1.90
N ALA A 71 -23.78 4.42 3.03
CA ALA A 71 -24.19 3.16 3.62
C ALA A 71 -25.12 2.36 2.71
N VAL A 72 -26.10 3.02 2.06
CA VAL A 72 -27.00 2.38 1.09
C VAL A 72 -26.20 1.79 -0.08
N SER A 73 -25.25 2.56 -0.63
CA SER A 73 -24.37 2.09 -1.70
C SER A 73 -23.52 0.89 -1.27
N ALA A 74 -23.01 0.90 -0.04
CA ALA A 74 -22.23 -0.21 0.51
C ALA A 74 -23.08 -1.48 0.67
N VAL A 75 -24.29 -1.38 1.22
CA VAL A 75 -25.21 -2.53 1.39
C VAL A 75 -25.60 -3.16 0.05
N GLN A 76 -25.79 -2.36 -0.99
CA GLN A 76 -26.12 -2.86 -2.33
C GLN A 76 -24.98 -3.67 -2.96
N ARG A 77 -23.73 -3.29 -2.69
CA ARG A 77 -22.53 -3.94 -3.25
C ARG A 77 -22.01 -5.09 -2.39
N ALA A 78 -22.29 -5.10 -1.08
CA ALA A 78 -21.92 -6.20 -0.19
C ALA A 78 -22.65 -7.49 -0.58
N SER A 79 -21.98 -8.64 -0.39
CA SER A 79 -22.48 -9.93 -0.90
C SER A 79 -23.20 -10.76 0.17
N SER A 80 -22.71 -10.74 1.40
CA SER A 80 -23.19 -11.55 2.53
C SER A 80 -24.20 -10.80 3.40
N LYS A 81 -25.17 -11.55 3.95
CA LYS A 81 -26.14 -11.02 4.93
C LYS A 81 -25.42 -10.41 6.14
N ALA A 82 -24.36 -11.05 6.63
CA ALA A 82 -23.59 -10.60 7.78
C ALA A 82 -22.94 -9.21 7.57
N CYS A 83 -22.27 -9.00 6.43
CA CYS A 83 -21.63 -7.71 6.11
C CYS A 83 -22.69 -6.62 5.91
N LYS A 84 -23.81 -6.91 5.23
CA LYS A 84 -24.93 -5.96 5.08
C LYS A 84 -25.50 -5.52 6.43
N THR A 85 -25.75 -6.47 7.34
CA THR A 85 -26.25 -6.17 8.68
C THR A 85 -25.25 -5.30 9.47
N GLU A 86 -23.95 -5.61 9.39
CA GLU A 86 -22.93 -4.84 10.11
C GLU A 86 -22.76 -3.41 9.57
N ILE A 87 -22.89 -3.22 8.25
CA ILE A 87 -22.90 -1.88 7.62
C ILE A 87 -24.04 -1.04 8.20
N LEU A 88 -25.27 -1.58 8.19
CA LEU A 88 -26.46 -0.87 8.68
C LEU A 88 -26.35 -0.56 10.17
N ARG A 89 -25.89 -1.54 10.98
CA ARG A 89 -25.70 -1.38 12.43
C ARG A 89 -24.66 -0.29 12.74
N SER A 90 -23.52 -0.31 12.06
CA SER A 90 -22.43 0.64 12.30
C SER A 90 -22.79 2.03 11.82
N SER A 91 -23.49 2.15 10.68
CA SER A 91 -23.96 3.43 10.15
C SER A 91 -24.95 4.12 11.10
N ARG A 92 -25.90 3.37 11.68
CA ARG A 92 -26.82 3.91 12.70
C ARG A 92 -26.07 4.41 13.94
N LYS A 93 -25.12 3.62 14.46
CA LYS A 93 -24.30 4.05 15.61
C LYS A 93 -23.49 5.31 15.33
N ALA A 94 -23.04 5.51 14.09
CA ALA A 94 -22.35 6.73 13.69
C ALA A 94 -23.29 7.95 13.71
N VAL A 95 -24.52 7.80 13.19
CA VAL A 95 -25.55 8.86 13.23
C VAL A 95 -25.94 9.21 14.66
N ASP A 96 -26.08 8.21 15.53
CA ASP A 96 -26.41 8.39 16.96
C ASP A 96 -25.21 8.88 17.80
N GLU A 97 -24.07 9.21 17.18
CA GLU A 97 -22.81 9.62 17.83
C GLU A 97 -22.26 8.63 18.88
N ASN A 98 -22.66 7.36 18.78
CA ASN A 98 -22.37 6.30 19.75
C ASN A 98 -21.35 5.26 19.24
N LEU A 99 -20.70 5.53 18.11
CA LEU A 99 -19.70 4.61 17.53
C LEU A 99 -18.40 4.62 18.32
N HIS A 100 -17.99 5.80 18.82
CA HIS A 100 -16.76 6.03 19.58
C HIS A 100 -16.91 7.25 20.49
N ALA A 101 -15.95 7.45 21.39
CA ALA A 101 -15.95 8.56 22.35
C ALA A 101 -16.08 9.95 21.67
N ASN A 102 -16.71 10.88 22.39
CA ASN A 102 -16.83 12.29 22.01
C ASN A 102 -15.58 13.10 22.34
N PHE A 103 -14.94 12.73 23.44
CA PHE A 103 -13.80 13.41 24.01
C PHE A 103 -12.82 12.36 24.53
N LEU A 104 -11.54 12.64 24.40
CA LEU A 104 -10.49 11.88 25.08
C LEU A 104 -9.51 12.84 25.77
N PRO A 105 -8.99 12.47 26.94
CA PRO A 105 -7.95 13.26 27.60
C PRO A 105 -6.62 13.15 26.83
N SER A 106 -5.84 14.23 26.89
CA SER A 106 -4.44 14.22 26.47
C SER A 106 -3.56 14.27 27.72
N PHE A 107 -2.63 13.33 27.82
CA PHE A 107 -1.68 13.17 28.92
C PHE A 107 -0.31 13.79 28.63
N CYS A 108 -0.11 14.32 27.41
CA CYS A 108 1.09 15.09 27.10
C CYS A 108 1.13 16.35 28.00
N PRO A 109 2.25 16.62 28.72
CA PRO A 109 2.34 17.77 29.62
C PRO A 109 2.00 19.06 28.91
N SER A 110 1.15 19.92 29.48
CA SER A 110 0.68 21.17 28.86
C SER A 110 1.55 22.40 29.15
N HIS A 111 2.60 22.27 29.97
CA HIS A 111 3.50 23.35 30.40
C HIS A 111 2.77 24.67 30.78
N GLY A 112 1.60 24.56 31.42
CA GLY A 112 0.81 25.70 31.89
C GLY A 112 -0.15 26.32 30.87
N ARG A 113 -0.17 25.84 29.62
CA ARG A 113 -1.14 26.27 28.60
C ARG A 113 -2.53 25.71 28.90
N LYS A 114 -3.57 26.52 28.71
CA LYS A 114 -4.96 26.15 28.99
C LYS A 114 -5.82 26.24 27.73
N ILE A 115 -6.69 25.26 27.54
CA ILE A 115 -7.62 25.23 26.40
C ILE A 115 -8.54 26.45 26.46
N GLY A 116 -8.56 27.25 25.39
CA GLY A 116 -9.46 28.38 25.24
C GLY A 116 -9.10 29.60 26.08
N ARG A 117 -7.89 29.66 26.66
CA ARG A 117 -7.46 30.85 27.40
C ARG A 117 -7.29 32.03 26.44
N PHE A 118 -8.09 33.08 26.64
CA PHE A 118 -7.95 34.31 25.89
C PHE A 118 -6.65 35.03 26.26
N LEU A 119 -5.84 35.38 25.25
CA LEU A 119 -4.58 36.08 25.40
C LEU A 119 -4.69 37.58 25.15
N GLY A 120 -5.67 38.01 24.35
CA GLY A 120 -5.90 39.42 24.05
C GLY A 120 -6.43 39.64 22.64
N CYS A 121 -6.84 40.88 22.40
CA CYS A 121 -7.09 41.40 21.07
C CYS A 121 -5.79 42.01 20.54
N PHE A 122 -5.44 41.74 19.28
CA PHE A 122 -4.19 42.21 18.68
C PHE A 122 -4.46 42.87 17.33
N GLN A 123 -3.62 43.84 16.98
CA GLN A 123 -3.59 44.41 15.65
C GLN A 123 -3.05 43.38 14.65
N ASP A 124 -3.74 43.21 13.54
CA ASP A 124 -3.35 42.34 12.45
C ASP A 124 -3.24 43.14 11.14
N GLY A 125 -2.86 42.50 10.04
CA GLY A 125 -2.68 43.18 8.76
C GLY A 125 -2.36 42.24 7.61
N ARG A 126 -1.82 42.78 6.53
CA ARG A 126 -1.32 41.96 5.41
C ARG A 126 -0.17 41.05 5.83
N ASN A 127 0.73 41.54 6.69
CA ASN A 127 1.80 40.76 7.29
C ASN A 127 1.31 40.16 8.62
N ARG A 128 0.53 39.09 8.52
CA ARG A 128 -0.12 38.45 9.68
C ARG A 128 0.91 37.82 10.62
N PHE A 129 0.66 37.93 11.91
CA PHE A 129 1.52 37.33 12.94
C PHE A 129 1.14 35.88 13.29
N LEU A 130 -0.09 35.46 12.95
CA LEU A 130 -0.59 34.10 13.08
C LEU A 130 -0.96 33.61 11.68
N ASN A 131 -0.08 32.82 11.04
CA ASN A 131 -0.14 32.58 9.60
C ASN A 131 0.19 31.16 9.13
N ASP A 132 0.25 30.16 10.03
CA ASP A 132 0.54 28.79 9.63
C ASP A 132 -0.58 28.20 8.77
N THR A 133 -1.84 28.36 9.21
CA THR A 133 -3.02 27.95 8.44
C THR A 133 -4.23 28.78 8.81
N HIS A 134 -5.22 28.83 7.91
CA HIS A 134 -6.53 29.41 8.20
C HIS A 134 -7.66 28.66 7.50
N VAL A 135 -8.86 28.81 8.04
CA VAL A 135 -10.09 28.29 7.48
C VAL A 135 -11.20 29.32 7.65
N VAL A 136 -12.11 29.37 6.68
CA VAL A 136 -13.30 30.24 6.73
C VAL A 136 -14.51 29.40 7.16
N LEU A 137 -14.95 29.60 8.38
CA LEU A 137 -16.12 28.96 8.99
C LEU A 137 -17.34 29.88 8.81
N LYS A 138 -17.99 29.77 7.65
CA LYS A 138 -19.06 30.71 7.24
C LYS A 138 -20.23 30.81 8.22
N THR A 139 -20.60 29.71 8.87
CA THR A 139 -21.80 29.62 9.72
C THR A 139 -21.53 29.05 11.11
N GLU A 140 -20.29 28.66 11.40
CA GLU A 140 -19.96 27.87 12.60
C GLU A 140 -18.76 28.47 13.37
N ASN A 141 -18.26 29.65 12.98
CA ASN A 141 -17.11 30.21 13.66
C ASN A 141 -17.51 30.65 15.07
N THR A 142 -16.74 30.20 16.06
CA THR A 142 -16.78 30.65 17.46
C THR A 142 -15.37 30.51 18.02
N PRO A 143 -14.99 31.20 19.11
CA PRO A 143 -13.70 30.98 19.75
C PRO A 143 -13.47 29.52 20.12
N LYS A 144 -14.52 28.83 20.62
CA LYS A 144 -14.48 27.41 20.99
C LYS A 144 -14.21 26.51 19.77
N ASN A 145 -14.90 26.74 18.65
CA ASN A 145 -14.74 25.93 17.45
C ASN A 145 -13.38 26.17 16.80
N CYS A 146 -12.91 27.42 16.76
CA CYS A 146 -11.59 27.74 16.24
C CYS A 146 -10.48 27.13 17.11
N VAL A 147 -10.58 27.23 18.44
CA VAL A 147 -9.64 26.58 19.38
C VAL A 147 -9.61 25.08 19.17
N SER A 148 -10.77 24.44 19.01
CA SER A 148 -10.87 23.00 18.76
C SER A 148 -10.24 22.61 17.41
N TYR A 149 -10.51 23.38 16.36
CA TYR A 149 -9.93 23.18 15.03
C TYR A 149 -8.40 23.27 15.08
N CYS A 150 -7.86 24.34 15.66
CA CYS A 150 -6.41 24.52 15.76
C CYS A 150 -5.76 23.46 16.67
N ARG A 151 -6.41 23.06 17.76
CA ARG A 151 -5.92 21.98 18.64
C ARG A 151 -5.84 20.63 17.90
N LEU A 152 -6.84 20.30 17.09
CA LEU A 152 -6.85 19.06 16.29
C LEU A 152 -5.61 18.95 15.40
N GLY A 153 -5.17 20.07 14.80
CA GLY A 153 -3.95 20.15 13.99
C GLY A 153 -2.64 20.34 14.78
N GLY A 154 -2.70 20.35 16.11
CA GLY A 154 -1.52 20.51 16.97
C GLY A 154 -0.96 21.93 17.01
N TYR A 155 -1.74 22.95 16.67
CA TYR A 155 -1.32 24.34 16.75
C TYR A 155 -1.44 24.86 18.18
N VAL A 156 -0.49 25.68 18.64
CA VAL A 156 -0.42 26.23 19.99
C VAL A 156 -1.42 27.37 20.21
N TYR A 157 -1.70 28.13 19.15
CA TYR A 157 -2.54 29.31 19.18
C TYR A 157 -3.67 29.19 18.15
N ALA A 158 -4.82 29.73 18.52
CA ALA A 158 -5.98 29.93 17.67
C ALA A 158 -6.34 31.42 17.66
N GLY A 159 -6.81 31.93 16.53
CA GLY A 159 -7.20 33.32 16.38
C GLY A 159 -8.50 33.43 15.57
N VAL A 160 -9.47 34.16 16.10
CA VAL A 160 -10.72 34.45 15.38
C VAL A 160 -10.69 35.88 14.85
N GLN A 161 -11.06 36.03 13.58
CA GLN A 161 -11.06 37.32 12.89
C GLN A 161 -12.25 37.43 11.93
N TYR A 162 -12.70 38.66 11.69
CA TYR A 162 -13.70 38.99 10.68
C TYR A 162 -14.99 38.16 10.76
N GLY A 163 -15.39 37.77 11.98
CA GLY A 163 -16.60 37.00 12.27
C GLY A 163 -16.57 35.53 11.82
N THR A 164 -15.86 35.21 10.73
CA THR A 164 -15.89 33.92 10.02
C THR A 164 -14.53 33.25 9.89
N GLU A 165 -13.43 33.96 10.09
CA GLU A 165 -12.09 33.41 9.90
C GLU A 165 -11.56 32.80 11.19
N CYS A 166 -10.95 31.62 11.05
CA CYS A 166 -10.20 30.95 12.09
C CYS A 166 -8.77 30.73 11.61
N TRP A 167 -7.81 31.24 12.39
CA TRP A 167 -6.38 31.22 12.12
C TRP A 167 -5.68 30.36 13.17
N CYS A 168 -4.71 29.56 12.75
CA CYS A 168 -3.93 28.73 13.66
C CYS A 168 -2.44 29.02 13.50
N GLY A 169 -1.69 28.83 14.59
CA GLY A 169 -0.24 28.94 14.54
C GLY A 169 0.46 28.26 15.71
N THR A 170 1.67 27.80 15.42
CA THR A 170 2.62 27.22 16.38
C THR A 170 3.36 28.30 17.17
N HIS A 171 3.54 29.47 16.55
CA HIS A 171 4.21 30.63 17.15
C HIS A 171 3.45 31.93 16.84
N LEU A 172 3.70 32.96 17.65
CA LEU A 172 3.27 34.34 17.38
C LEU A 172 4.45 35.09 16.76
N SER A 173 4.36 35.42 15.47
CA SER A 173 5.43 36.12 14.74
C SER A 173 5.38 37.64 14.94
N ASN A 174 6.40 38.38 14.52
CA ASN A 174 6.35 39.84 14.35
C ASN A 174 5.96 40.69 15.58
N ASN A 175 6.05 40.17 16.80
CA ASN A 175 5.70 40.88 18.04
C ASN A 175 4.32 41.58 17.96
N PRO A 176 3.20 40.84 18.08
CA PRO A 176 1.89 41.39 17.84
C PRO A 176 1.57 42.55 18.80
N VAL A 177 1.01 43.63 18.26
CA VAL A 177 0.65 44.83 19.04
C VAL A 177 -0.68 44.57 19.76
N PRO A 178 -0.71 44.58 21.11
CA PRO A 178 -1.94 44.39 21.86
C PRO A 178 -2.87 45.59 21.69
N LEU A 179 -4.17 45.32 21.65
CA LEU A 179 -5.25 46.30 21.57
C LEU A 179 -6.22 46.10 22.73
N GLU A 180 -7.03 47.14 22.98
CA GLU A 180 -8.21 47.03 23.85
C GLU A 180 -9.16 45.93 23.34
N SER A 181 -9.71 45.13 24.24
CA SER A 181 -10.62 44.03 23.90
C SER A 181 -11.84 44.48 23.08
N SER A 182 -12.27 45.74 23.25
CA SER A 182 -13.34 46.38 22.47
C SER A 182 -13.04 46.54 20.98
N ARG A 183 -11.79 46.36 20.55
CA ARG A 183 -11.40 46.35 19.12
C ARG A 183 -11.66 45.00 18.44
N CYS A 184 -12.00 43.97 19.22
CA CYS A 184 -12.40 42.65 18.74
C CYS A 184 -13.89 42.43 19.04
N ASP A 185 -14.74 43.27 18.43
CA ASP A 185 -16.17 43.42 18.70
C ASP A 185 -17.10 42.81 17.63
N MET A 186 -16.54 42.27 16.54
CA MET A 186 -17.34 41.68 15.48
C MET A 186 -18.00 40.39 15.96
N THR A 187 -19.30 40.24 15.69
CA THR A 187 -20.05 39.04 16.08
C THR A 187 -19.55 37.80 15.34
N CYS A 188 -19.55 36.67 16.05
CA CYS A 188 -19.23 35.37 15.47
C CYS A 188 -20.35 34.86 14.56
N SER A 189 -19.97 34.21 13.45
CA SER A 189 -20.95 33.62 12.52
C SER A 189 -21.72 32.42 13.09
N GLY A 190 -21.12 31.68 14.02
CA GLY A 190 -21.73 30.51 14.66
C GLY A 190 -22.39 30.79 16.01
N ASP A 191 -22.18 31.97 16.58
CA ASP A 191 -22.77 32.37 17.85
C ASP A 191 -22.84 33.90 17.97
N PRO A 192 -24.01 34.52 17.72
CA PRO A 192 -24.18 35.96 17.83
C PRO A 192 -23.90 36.55 19.22
N THR A 193 -23.81 35.72 20.27
CA THR A 193 -23.52 36.17 21.64
C THR A 193 -22.01 36.29 21.93
N SER A 194 -21.17 35.75 21.04
CA SER A 194 -19.71 35.78 21.14
C SER A 194 -19.09 36.73 20.10
N THR A 195 -17.86 37.20 20.37
CA THR A 195 -17.09 38.04 19.42
C THR A 195 -15.93 37.27 18.78
N CYS A 196 -15.70 37.56 17.49
CA CYS A 196 -14.76 36.88 16.61
C CYS A 196 -13.84 37.89 15.90
N GLY A 197 -13.11 38.68 16.71
CA GLY A 197 -12.14 39.66 16.21
C GLY A 197 -12.80 40.88 15.57
N GLY A 198 -12.20 41.39 14.50
CA GLY A 198 -12.72 42.51 13.72
C GLY A 198 -11.95 42.71 12.41
N PHE A 199 -12.11 43.86 11.76
CA PHE A 199 -11.36 44.18 10.54
C PHE A 199 -9.90 44.46 10.87
N TYR A 200 -8.99 43.56 10.44
CA TYR A 200 -7.57 43.59 10.82
C TYR A 200 -7.32 43.64 12.34
N THR A 201 -8.23 43.05 13.11
CA THR A 201 -8.04 42.81 14.55
C THR A 201 -8.38 41.35 14.84
N ILE A 202 -7.54 40.68 15.62
CA ILE A 202 -7.66 39.24 15.86
C ILE A 202 -7.68 38.97 17.37
N ALA A 203 -8.65 38.16 17.79
CA ALA A 203 -8.76 37.70 19.17
C ALA A 203 -8.05 36.35 19.29
N VAL A 204 -6.97 36.30 20.08
CA VAL A 204 -6.07 35.14 20.15
C VAL A 204 -6.30 34.35 21.43
N TYR A 205 -6.26 33.02 21.30
CA TYR A 205 -6.52 32.05 22.35
C TYR A 205 -5.42 30.97 22.37
N GLU A 206 -5.08 30.47 23.56
CA GLU A 206 -4.30 29.24 23.70
C GLU A 206 -5.18 28.03 23.37
N THR A 207 -4.61 27.04 22.68
CA THR A 207 -5.29 25.77 22.41
C THR A 207 -5.09 24.72 23.50
N GLY A 208 -4.22 25.00 24.48
CA GLY A 208 -3.83 24.06 25.53
C GLY A 208 -2.96 22.90 25.05
N THR A 209 -2.42 22.95 23.82
CA THR A 209 -1.34 22.05 23.37
C THR A 209 -0.01 22.81 23.33
N ASN A 210 1.10 22.08 23.41
CA ASN A 210 2.45 22.62 23.30
C ASN A 210 3.01 22.56 21.88
N GLY A 211 2.16 22.24 20.89
CA GLY A 211 2.61 21.83 19.59
C GLY A 211 2.71 20.31 19.51
N ILE A 212 3.09 19.78 18.35
CA ILE A 212 3.57 18.41 18.25
C ILE A 212 5.06 18.47 18.64
N PRO A 213 5.45 18.02 19.86
CA PRO A 213 6.83 18.12 20.27
C PRO A 213 7.70 17.18 19.43
N PHE A 214 8.76 17.71 18.85
CA PHE A 214 9.84 16.92 18.27
C PHE A 214 11.05 17.04 19.19
N SER A 215 11.73 15.92 19.41
CA SER A 215 13.01 15.89 20.11
C SER A 215 14.06 16.56 19.23
N ASP A 216 14.60 17.68 19.71
CA ASP A 216 15.76 18.35 19.10
C ASP A 216 17.07 17.57 19.38
N ASP A 217 17.07 16.72 20.41
CA ASP A 217 18.21 15.88 20.82
C ASP A 217 18.32 14.63 19.93
N ILE A 218 18.73 14.81 18.67
CA ILE A 218 19.17 13.71 17.81
C ILE A 218 20.69 13.70 17.81
N PHE A 219 21.27 12.64 18.35
CA PHE A 219 22.72 12.48 18.39
C PHE A 219 23.20 11.65 17.20
N ASP A 220 24.30 12.10 16.58
CA ASP A 220 25.06 11.37 15.57
C ASP A 220 26.44 11.07 16.18
N SER A 221 26.80 9.80 16.37
CA SER A 221 28.08 9.44 17.00
C SER A 221 28.57 8.06 16.53
N ARG A 222 29.88 8.01 16.23
CA ARG A 222 30.57 6.91 15.53
C ARG A 222 31.51 6.06 16.42
N ASN A 223 31.41 6.14 17.76
CA ASN A 223 32.45 5.58 18.64
C ASN A 223 31.95 4.90 19.95
N GLU A 224 30.67 4.57 20.09
CA GLU A 224 30.20 3.72 21.19
C GLU A 224 30.11 2.25 20.76
N GLU A 225 30.51 1.32 21.62
CA GLU A 225 30.22 -0.10 21.40
C GLU A 225 28.71 -0.32 21.39
N SER A 226 28.19 -0.61 20.20
CA SER A 226 26.77 -0.75 19.99
C SER A 226 26.20 -1.99 20.66
N SER A 227 25.31 -1.76 21.63
CA SER A 227 24.61 -2.77 22.42
C SER A 227 23.12 -2.90 22.05
N THR A 228 22.65 -2.16 21.04
CA THR A 228 21.23 -2.10 20.70
C THR A 228 20.70 -3.42 20.14
N ARG A 229 19.60 -3.89 20.70
CA ARG A 229 18.87 -5.07 20.22
C ARG A 229 17.56 -4.65 19.55
N VAL A 230 17.45 -4.91 18.26
CA VAL A 230 16.28 -4.57 17.47
C VAL A 230 15.36 -5.78 17.34
N ALA A 231 14.08 -5.61 17.62
CA ALA A 231 13.03 -6.54 17.23
C ALA A 231 12.45 -6.12 15.88
N PHE A 232 12.80 -6.85 14.83
CA PHE A 232 12.26 -6.67 13.49
C PHE A 232 10.86 -7.27 13.41
N MET A 233 9.85 -6.42 13.24
CA MET A 233 8.47 -6.82 12.97
C MET A 233 8.28 -6.96 11.45
N LEU A 234 8.43 -8.19 10.96
CA LEU A 234 8.34 -8.54 9.55
C LEU A 234 6.88 -8.86 9.19
N LEU A 235 6.25 -7.98 8.41
CA LEU A 235 4.86 -8.08 7.96
C LEU A 235 4.84 -8.43 6.47
N PHE A 236 4.67 -9.71 6.16
CA PHE A 236 4.86 -10.26 4.83
C PHE A 236 3.54 -10.72 4.17
N ASN A 237 3.48 -10.62 2.85
CA ASN A 237 2.35 -11.06 2.03
C ASN A 237 2.86 -11.57 0.67
N GLY A 238 2.06 -12.36 -0.04
CA GLY A 238 2.29 -12.77 -1.41
C GLY A 238 3.18 -14.01 -1.51
N ARG A 239 3.86 -14.17 -2.66
CA ARG A 239 4.70 -15.36 -2.95
C ARG A 239 6.19 -15.06 -3.09
N ASN A 240 6.60 -13.83 -2.80
CA ASN A 240 7.98 -13.37 -2.94
C ASN A 240 8.87 -13.79 -1.76
N TYR A 241 8.77 -15.06 -1.33
CA TYR A 241 9.44 -15.57 -0.14
C TYR A 241 10.98 -15.55 -0.28
N ARG A 242 11.49 -15.77 -1.50
CA ARG A 242 12.94 -15.73 -1.77
C ARG A 242 13.52 -14.34 -1.52
N GLN A 243 12.83 -13.29 -1.96
CA GLN A 243 13.26 -11.92 -1.66
C GLN A 243 13.17 -11.61 -0.17
N ALA A 244 12.10 -12.06 0.50
CA ALA A 244 11.98 -11.85 1.94
C ALA A 244 13.09 -12.58 2.73
N PHE A 245 13.51 -13.75 2.28
CA PHE A 245 14.63 -14.47 2.89
C PHE A 245 15.98 -13.82 2.55
N ARG A 246 16.12 -13.24 1.35
CA ARG A 246 17.27 -12.40 1.00
C ARG A 246 17.34 -11.16 1.90
N LEU A 247 16.22 -10.48 2.15
CA LEU A 247 16.12 -9.41 3.13
C LEU A 247 16.57 -9.91 4.51
N LEU A 248 16.00 -11.02 5.00
CA LEU A 248 16.33 -11.57 6.31
C LEU A 248 17.83 -11.87 6.43
N LYS A 249 18.45 -12.47 5.42
CA LYS A 249 19.90 -12.74 5.37
C LYS A 249 20.73 -11.47 5.60
N ASN A 250 20.31 -10.34 5.04
CA ASN A 250 21.04 -9.07 5.13
C ASN A 250 20.81 -8.30 6.44
N ILE A 251 19.79 -8.67 7.22
CA ILE A 251 19.50 -8.04 8.53
C ILE A 251 19.68 -9.00 9.70
N TYR A 252 20.07 -10.25 9.44
CA TYR A 252 20.16 -11.29 10.45
C TYR A 252 21.37 -11.08 11.38
N SER A 253 21.13 -11.13 12.67
CA SER A 253 22.13 -11.11 13.74
C SER A 253 21.57 -11.92 14.92
N PRO A 254 22.39 -12.75 15.59
CA PRO A 254 21.95 -13.49 16.77
C PRO A 254 21.59 -12.59 17.96
N ARG A 255 21.95 -11.30 17.94
CA ARG A 255 21.62 -10.31 18.99
C ARG A 255 20.23 -9.69 18.82
N HIS A 256 19.69 -9.71 17.61
CA HIS A 256 18.40 -9.11 17.27
C HIS A 256 17.30 -10.15 17.31
N PHE A 257 16.06 -9.68 17.30
CA PHE A 257 14.86 -10.51 17.33
C PHE A 257 14.04 -10.34 16.06
N TYR A 258 13.35 -11.39 15.63
CA TYR A 258 12.59 -11.40 14.37
C TYR A 258 11.20 -11.95 14.64
N TYR A 259 10.19 -11.09 14.59
CA TYR A 259 8.78 -11.45 14.65
C TYR A 259 8.21 -11.46 13.23
N LEU A 260 7.69 -12.59 12.78
CA LEU A 260 7.20 -12.78 11.41
C LEU A 260 5.70 -13.03 11.41
N HIS A 261 4.96 -12.05 10.90
CA HIS A 261 3.55 -12.22 10.53
C HIS A 261 3.46 -12.36 9.01
N ILE A 262 2.79 -13.43 8.56
CA ILE A 262 2.51 -13.67 7.15
C ILE A 262 0.98 -13.61 7.00
N ASP A 263 0.50 -12.77 6.09
CA ASP A 263 -0.93 -12.50 5.87
C ASP A 263 -1.75 -13.80 5.78
N GLU A 264 -2.90 -13.83 6.46
CA GLU A 264 -3.87 -14.92 6.31
C GLU A 264 -4.82 -14.61 5.15
N VAL A 265 -4.77 -15.44 4.11
CA VAL A 265 -5.69 -15.35 2.99
C VAL A 265 -6.77 -16.40 3.22
N GLY A 266 -7.89 -16.00 3.85
CA GLY A 266 -8.95 -16.91 4.25
C GLY A 266 -9.46 -17.80 3.10
N ARG A 267 -9.73 -19.07 3.39
CA ARG A 267 -10.23 -20.12 2.45
C ARG A 267 -11.63 -19.86 1.85
N LEU A 268 -12.22 -18.69 2.10
CA LEU A 268 -13.58 -18.36 1.69
C LEU A 268 -13.60 -17.67 0.33
N SER A 269 -14.03 -18.44 -0.68
CA SER A 269 -14.33 -17.95 -2.02
C SER A 269 -15.60 -17.09 -1.97
N PHE A 270 -15.46 -15.76 -2.11
CA PHE A 270 -16.61 -14.85 -2.19
C PHE A 270 -16.90 -14.48 -3.65
N ARG A 271 -18.18 -14.52 -4.02
CA ARG A 271 -18.67 -14.16 -5.36
C ARG A 271 -18.42 -12.66 -5.59
N GLY A 272 -17.61 -12.31 -6.59
CA GLY A 272 -17.31 -10.92 -6.96
C GLY A 272 -15.95 -10.40 -6.51
N SER A 273 -15.23 -11.14 -5.65
CA SER A 273 -13.78 -10.98 -5.50
C SER A 273 -13.10 -11.73 -6.65
N SER A 274 -12.08 -11.13 -7.26
CA SER A 274 -11.23 -11.82 -8.25
C SER A 274 -10.80 -13.18 -7.66
N PRO A 275 -11.18 -14.33 -8.27
CA PRO A 275 -10.77 -15.67 -7.81
C PRO A 275 -9.24 -15.85 -7.72
N PHE A 276 -8.51 -14.91 -8.31
CA PHE A 276 -7.08 -14.91 -8.57
C PHE A 276 -6.21 -14.49 -7.37
N ALA A 277 -6.74 -14.29 -6.15
CA ALA A 277 -5.96 -13.82 -4.99
C ALA A 277 -5.99 -14.79 -3.79
N LEU A 278 -6.62 -15.96 -3.92
CA LEU A 278 -7.16 -16.70 -2.77
C LEU A 278 -6.18 -17.61 -2.00
N LEU A 279 -4.92 -17.81 -2.40
CA LEU A 279 -3.99 -18.74 -1.72
C LEU A 279 -2.51 -18.29 -1.66
N TYR A 280 -2.20 -17.02 -1.95
CA TYR A 280 -0.80 -16.59 -2.19
C TYR A 280 0.12 -16.69 -0.96
N SER A 281 -0.37 -16.28 0.21
CA SER A 281 0.48 -16.17 1.40
C SER A 281 0.66 -17.49 2.15
N ASP A 282 -0.18 -18.51 1.92
CA ASP A 282 -0.08 -19.81 2.60
C ASP A 282 1.16 -20.60 2.14
N PHE A 283 1.51 -20.49 0.86
CA PHE A 283 2.78 -21.02 0.36
C PHE A 283 3.96 -20.37 1.07
N PHE A 284 3.97 -19.04 1.18
CA PHE A 284 5.03 -18.33 1.89
C PHE A 284 5.07 -18.76 3.36
N PHE A 285 3.92 -18.82 4.04
CA PHE A 285 3.82 -19.29 5.42
C PHE A 285 4.45 -20.67 5.62
N GLN A 286 4.09 -21.65 4.79
CA GLN A 286 4.65 -23.00 4.90
C GLN A 286 6.17 -23.02 4.67
N ARG A 287 6.68 -22.24 3.70
CA ARG A 287 8.13 -22.13 3.44
C ARG A 287 8.87 -21.48 4.61
N ALA A 288 8.28 -20.46 5.22
CA ALA A 288 8.80 -19.83 6.42
C ALA A 288 8.87 -20.84 7.57
N GLU A 289 7.76 -21.50 7.92
CA GLU A 289 7.74 -22.49 9.00
C GLU A 289 8.78 -23.60 8.80
N LEU A 290 8.87 -24.17 7.61
CA LEU A 290 9.87 -25.20 7.29
C LEU A 290 11.29 -24.70 7.52
N MET A 291 11.63 -23.52 7.01
CA MET A 291 12.97 -22.95 7.17
C MET A 291 13.29 -22.69 8.64
N PHE A 292 12.36 -22.07 9.39
CA PHE A 292 12.63 -21.69 10.78
C PHE A 292 12.63 -22.89 11.73
N ASN A 293 11.82 -23.90 11.47
CA ASN A 293 11.90 -25.17 12.19
C ASN A 293 13.25 -25.85 11.95
N ALA A 294 13.75 -25.85 10.71
CA ALA A 294 15.08 -26.38 10.41
C ALA A 294 16.18 -25.59 11.13
N LEU A 295 16.15 -24.25 11.09
CA LEU A 295 17.14 -23.40 11.79
C LEU A 295 17.11 -23.60 13.31
N LYS A 296 15.92 -23.75 13.89
CA LYS A 296 15.75 -24.02 15.33
C LYS A 296 16.36 -25.35 15.74
N VAL A 297 16.21 -26.39 14.91
CA VAL A 297 16.78 -27.73 15.16
C VAL A 297 18.29 -27.74 14.97
N LEU A 298 18.80 -27.10 13.91
CA LEU A 298 20.23 -27.14 13.56
C LEU A 298 21.09 -26.22 14.44
N ASN A 299 20.62 -25.00 14.70
CA ASN A 299 21.44 -23.94 15.31
C ASN A 299 20.94 -23.52 16.69
N GLY A 300 19.85 -24.13 17.20
CA GLY A 300 19.25 -23.72 18.47
C GLY A 300 18.70 -22.30 18.44
N THR A 301 18.40 -21.75 17.26
CA THR A 301 17.96 -20.36 17.05
C THR A 301 16.66 -20.09 17.82
N ARG A 302 16.69 -19.15 18.77
CA ARG A 302 15.52 -18.76 19.61
C ARG A 302 15.04 -17.33 19.37
N ASN A 303 15.77 -16.56 18.57
CA ASN A 303 15.49 -15.15 18.30
C ASN A 303 14.55 -14.92 17.10
N ILE A 304 13.90 -15.97 16.58
CA ILE A 304 12.92 -15.87 15.50
C ILE A 304 11.59 -16.47 15.96
N PHE A 305 10.50 -15.73 15.78
CA PHE A 305 9.14 -16.13 16.09
C PHE A 305 8.26 -15.99 14.84
N VAL A 306 7.68 -17.09 14.38
CA VAL A 306 6.70 -17.09 13.29
C VAL A 306 5.31 -17.19 13.90
N VAL A 307 4.42 -16.27 13.53
CA VAL A 307 3.03 -16.28 14.00
C VAL A 307 2.34 -17.55 13.49
N PRO A 308 1.80 -18.41 14.39
CA PRO A 308 1.19 -19.67 14.00
C PRO A 308 -0.13 -19.47 13.24
N GLU A 309 -0.53 -20.46 12.44
CA GLU A 309 -1.66 -20.39 11.50
C GLU A 309 -2.93 -19.79 12.12
N GLY A 310 -3.35 -20.25 13.31
CA GLY A 310 -4.57 -19.79 14.00
C GLY A 310 -4.50 -18.40 14.65
N ARG A 311 -3.35 -17.71 14.57
CA ARG A 311 -3.18 -16.33 15.04
C ARG A 311 -2.83 -15.35 13.91
N ARG A 312 -2.71 -15.82 12.67
CA ARG A 312 -2.55 -14.95 11.51
C ARG A 312 -3.86 -14.18 11.29
N ARG A 313 -3.77 -13.08 10.54
CA ARG A 313 -4.92 -12.23 10.18
C ARG A 313 -4.73 -11.73 8.76
N SER A 314 -5.82 -11.55 8.03
CA SER A 314 -5.81 -10.82 6.74
C SER A 314 -5.51 -9.35 7.01
N SER A 315 -4.55 -8.78 6.29
CA SER A 315 -4.14 -7.37 6.35
C SER A 315 -4.33 -6.71 4.99
N ILE A 316 -5.59 -6.49 4.62
CA ILE A 316 -5.90 -5.88 3.31
C ILE A 316 -5.35 -4.45 3.24
N TRP A 317 -5.04 -3.98 2.03
CA TRP A 317 -4.58 -2.61 1.83
C TRP A 317 -5.60 -1.60 2.38
N GLY A 318 -5.17 -0.72 3.28
CA GLY A 318 -6.04 0.26 3.95
C GLY A 318 -6.91 -0.30 5.07
N GLY A 319 -6.89 -1.62 5.31
CA GLY A 319 -7.73 -2.29 6.30
C GLY A 319 -7.44 -1.89 7.74
N ALA A 320 -8.48 -1.89 8.57
CA ALA A 320 -8.37 -1.75 10.01
C ALA A 320 -7.67 -2.94 10.67
N SER A 321 -7.75 -4.11 10.04
CA SER A 321 -7.05 -5.33 10.45
C SER A 321 -5.53 -5.18 10.56
N LEU A 322 -4.89 -4.32 9.75
CA LEU A 322 -3.46 -4.06 9.84
C LEU A 322 -3.06 -3.44 11.19
N LEU A 323 -3.90 -2.57 11.76
CA LEU A 323 -3.65 -2.02 13.10
C LEU A 323 -3.71 -3.14 14.15
N THR A 324 -4.69 -4.03 14.06
CA THR A 324 -4.79 -5.19 14.96
C THR A 324 -3.55 -6.08 14.88
N VAL A 325 -3.04 -6.36 13.67
CA VAL A 325 -1.80 -7.14 13.47
C VAL A 325 -0.60 -6.48 14.16
N VAL A 326 -0.46 -5.16 14.05
CA VAL A 326 0.63 -4.41 14.68
C VAL A 326 0.51 -4.42 16.21
N LEU A 327 -0.69 -4.17 16.75
CA LEU A 327 -0.91 -4.14 18.20
C LEU A 327 -0.68 -5.52 18.85
N GLU A 328 -1.21 -6.59 18.26
CA GLU A 328 -0.97 -7.96 18.73
C GLU A 328 0.50 -8.35 18.57
N GLY A 329 1.17 -7.89 17.51
CA GLY A 329 2.59 -8.09 17.33
C GLY A 329 3.42 -7.45 18.45
N PHE A 330 3.08 -6.26 18.91
CA PHE A 330 3.74 -5.64 20.06
C PHE A 330 3.55 -6.44 21.35
N GLN A 331 2.35 -6.97 21.59
CA GLN A 331 2.08 -7.85 22.74
C GLN A 331 2.98 -9.09 22.70
N VAL A 332 2.97 -9.80 21.57
CA VAL A 332 3.79 -11.01 21.40
C VAL A 332 5.28 -10.70 21.51
N ILE A 333 5.78 -9.62 20.89
CA ILE A 333 7.19 -9.22 21.00
C ILE A 333 7.57 -8.95 22.47
N CYS A 334 6.71 -8.27 23.24
CA CYS A 334 6.97 -8.04 24.67
C CYS A 334 7.02 -9.34 25.47
N GLU A 335 6.21 -10.34 25.10
CA GLU A 335 6.18 -11.65 25.76
C GLU A 335 7.39 -12.50 25.41
N VAL A 336 7.74 -12.61 24.12
CA VAL A 336 8.73 -13.58 23.62
C VAL A 336 10.15 -13.00 23.56
N PHE A 337 10.28 -11.68 23.45
CA PHE A 337 11.57 -10.99 23.30
C PHE A 337 11.73 -9.81 24.27
N PRO A 338 11.50 -9.94 25.60
CA PRO A 338 11.33 -8.81 26.54
C PRO A 338 12.51 -7.81 26.62
N GLU A 339 13.65 -8.23 26.11
CA GLU A 339 14.95 -7.60 26.11
C GLU A 339 15.19 -6.61 24.94
N PHE A 340 14.24 -6.47 24.00
CA PHE A 340 14.39 -5.54 22.88
C PHE A 340 14.49 -4.08 23.32
N ASP A 341 15.28 -3.30 22.57
CA ASP A 341 15.44 -1.85 22.74
C ASP A 341 14.55 -1.06 21.79
N PHE A 342 14.36 -1.58 20.57
CA PHE A 342 13.51 -0.99 19.54
C PHE A 342 12.69 -2.05 18.80
N VAL A 343 11.50 -1.67 18.34
CA VAL A 343 10.76 -2.40 17.30
C VAL A 343 10.81 -1.62 15.99
N LEU A 344 11.15 -2.30 14.90
CA LEU A 344 11.23 -1.74 13.56
C LEU A 344 10.44 -2.62 12.60
N ASN A 345 9.47 -2.06 11.87
CA ASN A 345 8.65 -2.84 10.93
C ASN A 345 9.25 -2.88 9.51
N LEU A 346 9.18 -4.04 8.84
CA LEU A 346 9.60 -4.23 7.43
C LEU A 346 8.56 -5.09 6.70
N SER A 347 8.37 -4.87 5.39
CA SER A 347 7.65 -5.80 4.51
C SER A 347 8.60 -6.58 3.60
N GLU A 348 8.06 -7.49 2.82
CA GLU A 348 8.80 -8.32 1.86
C GLU A 348 9.49 -7.51 0.75
N SER A 349 9.11 -6.24 0.59
CA SER A 349 9.58 -5.33 -0.44
C SER A 349 10.44 -4.18 0.10
N ASP A 350 10.81 -4.23 1.38
CA ASP A 350 11.85 -3.38 1.96
C ASP A 350 13.22 -4.05 1.78
N PHE A 351 14.27 -3.26 1.67
CA PHE A 351 15.65 -3.76 1.60
C PHE A 351 16.60 -2.80 2.32
N PRO A 352 17.60 -3.30 3.07
CA PRO A 352 18.61 -2.43 3.67
C PRO A 352 19.38 -1.72 2.55
N ILE A 353 19.56 -0.41 2.74
CA ILE A 353 20.40 0.44 1.87
C ILE A 353 21.55 1.04 2.67
N ARG A 354 21.84 0.47 3.85
CA ARG A 354 22.95 0.83 4.71
C ARG A 354 23.27 -0.38 5.59
N LYS A 355 24.51 -0.49 6.06
CA LYS A 355 24.95 -1.61 6.90
C LYS A 355 24.15 -1.68 8.20
N LEU A 356 23.93 -2.91 8.67
CA LEU A 356 23.21 -3.14 9.93
C LEU A 356 23.94 -2.49 11.11
N SER A 357 25.28 -2.52 11.14
CA SER A 357 26.09 -1.86 12.18
C SER A 357 25.75 -0.38 12.34
N ASP A 358 25.60 0.34 11.22
CA ASP A 358 25.30 1.77 11.25
C ASP A 358 23.92 2.05 11.87
N LEU A 359 22.95 1.15 11.62
CA LEU A 359 21.64 1.23 12.26
C LEU A 359 21.76 1.00 13.77
N GLU A 360 22.54 0.01 14.17
CA GLU A 360 22.76 -0.30 15.58
C GLU A 360 23.43 0.89 16.31
N ASP A 361 24.44 1.52 15.71
CA ASP A 361 25.13 2.70 16.24
C ASP A 361 24.17 3.88 16.39
N TYR A 362 23.43 4.20 15.32
CA TYR A 362 22.47 5.30 15.33
C TYR A 362 21.36 5.13 16.36
N LEU A 363 20.85 3.90 16.53
CA LEU A 363 19.82 3.62 17.53
C LEU A 363 20.38 3.58 18.95
N SER A 364 21.64 3.16 19.14
CA SER A 364 22.29 3.13 20.46
C SER A 364 22.35 4.51 21.10
N VAL A 365 22.72 5.54 20.34
CA VAL A 365 22.82 6.93 20.85
C VAL A 365 21.47 7.64 20.95
N ASN A 366 20.42 7.07 20.35
CA ASN A 366 19.05 7.62 20.37
C ASN A 366 18.06 6.71 21.13
N ARG A 367 18.55 5.92 22.10
CA ARG A 367 17.72 5.06 22.97
C ARG A 367 16.57 5.85 23.60
N GLY A 368 15.38 5.24 23.61
CA GLY A 368 14.17 5.84 24.17
C GLY A 368 13.43 6.82 23.25
N LYS A 369 13.98 7.15 22.07
CA LYS A 369 13.30 7.98 21.07
C LYS A 369 12.37 7.16 20.17
N ASN A 370 11.32 7.80 19.64
CA ASN A 370 10.33 7.16 18.76
C ASN A 370 10.33 7.85 17.40
N PHE A 371 10.76 7.13 16.35
CA PHE A 371 10.89 7.65 14.99
C PHE A 371 9.59 7.43 14.22
N LEU A 372 8.79 8.50 14.14
CA LEU A 372 7.54 8.57 13.39
C LEU A 372 7.56 9.77 12.45
N ARG A 373 7.56 9.52 11.13
CA ARG A 373 7.53 10.57 10.11
C ARG A 373 6.10 11.10 9.93
N SER A 374 5.90 12.36 10.25
CA SER A 374 4.63 13.10 10.10
C SER A 374 4.45 13.68 8.69
N HIS A 375 3.21 14.03 8.34
CA HIS A 375 2.81 14.57 7.03
C HIS A 375 3.40 15.96 6.71
N GLY A 376 3.84 16.74 7.70
CA GLY A 376 4.38 18.09 7.52
C GLY A 376 3.43 19.20 7.99
N SER A 377 3.38 20.33 7.28
CA SER A 377 2.74 21.58 7.76
C SER A 377 1.22 21.70 7.56
N GLN A 378 0.55 20.72 6.92
CA GLN A 378 -0.88 20.80 6.58
C GLN A 378 -1.69 19.62 7.13
N PRO A 379 -1.94 19.55 8.45
CA PRO A 379 -2.61 18.43 9.11
C PRO A 379 -4.04 18.19 8.61
N HIS A 380 -4.85 19.24 8.51
CA HIS A 380 -6.25 19.08 8.09
C HIS A 380 -6.39 18.58 6.66
N GLU A 381 -5.52 19.01 5.73
CA GLU A 381 -5.51 18.49 4.37
C GLU A 381 -5.10 17.02 4.34
N PHE A 382 -4.10 16.64 5.14
CA PHE A 382 -3.69 15.26 5.30
C PHE A 382 -4.84 14.40 5.84
N PHE A 383 -5.48 14.78 6.95
CA PHE A 383 -6.59 14.00 7.54
C PHE A 383 -7.77 13.82 6.58
N ASN A 384 -8.10 14.85 5.80
CA ASN A 384 -9.13 14.75 4.77
C ASN A 384 -8.73 13.76 3.66
N LYS A 385 -7.48 13.78 3.19
CA LYS A 385 -6.98 12.81 2.20
C LYS A 385 -6.93 11.38 2.72
N GLN A 386 -6.67 11.20 4.01
CA GLN A 386 -6.70 9.90 4.70
C GLN A 386 -8.12 9.39 4.99
N GLY A 387 -9.15 10.21 4.73
CA GLY A 387 -10.54 9.81 4.99
C GLY A 387 -10.92 9.80 6.47
N LEU A 388 -10.20 10.54 7.32
CA LEU A 388 -10.42 10.52 8.79
C LEU A 388 -11.80 11.06 9.20
N SER A 389 -12.37 11.93 8.36
CA SER A 389 -13.73 12.49 8.47
C SER A 389 -14.85 11.53 8.00
N TYR A 390 -14.52 10.25 7.75
CA TYR A 390 -15.47 9.23 7.30
C TYR A 390 -15.41 7.99 8.20
N VAL A 391 -16.47 7.19 8.15
CA VAL A 391 -16.57 5.88 8.78
C VAL A 391 -16.28 4.83 7.72
N PHE A 392 -15.28 3.99 7.97
CA PHE A 392 -14.99 2.83 7.15
C PHE A 392 -15.24 1.55 7.94
N LEU A 393 -15.86 0.55 7.29
CA LEU A 393 -16.08 -0.76 7.88
C LEU A 393 -15.34 -1.83 7.07
N GLU A 394 -14.54 -2.65 7.75
CA GLU A 394 -13.90 -3.81 7.14
C GLU A 394 -14.82 -5.04 7.23
N CYS A 395 -15.35 -5.50 6.09
CA CYS A 395 -15.96 -6.83 5.97
C CYS A 395 -15.82 -7.35 4.53
N GLU A 396 -15.88 -8.67 4.34
CA GLU A 396 -15.67 -9.30 3.01
C GLU A 396 -14.33 -8.96 2.36
N ARG A 397 -13.29 -8.76 3.19
CA ARG A 397 -11.95 -8.29 2.75
C ARG A 397 -12.00 -7.01 1.92
N ARG A 398 -12.96 -6.13 2.25
CA ARG A 398 -13.13 -4.82 1.65
C ARG A 398 -13.35 -3.77 2.73
N MET A 399 -12.85 -2.56 2.49
CA MET A 399 -13.17 -1.37 3.28
C MET A 399 -14.33 -0.60 2.64
N TRP A 400 -15.48 -0.63 3.30
CA TRP A 400 -16.71 0.05 2.90
C TRP A 400 -16.75 1.45 3.50
N ASN A 401 -16.96 2.48 2.69
CA ASN A 401 -17.30 3.81 3.22
C ASN A 401 -18.80 3.83 3.55
N ILE A 402 -19.14 4.07 4.82
CA ILE A 402 -20.52 3.98 5.30
C ILE A 402 -21.08 5.33 5.80
N GLY A 403 -20.35 6.42 5.59
CA GLY A 403 -20.81 7.78 5.86
C GLY A 403 -19.74 8.69 6.47
N LYS A 404 -20.16 9.91 6.81
CA LYS A 404 -19.32 10.89 7.51
C LYS A 404 -19.15 10.53 8.97
N ASP A 405 -18.06 11.01 9.54
CA ASP A 405 -17.76 10.89 10.96
C ASP A 405 -17.26 12.22 11.55
N ARG A 406 -17.28 12.29 12.87
CA ARG A 406 -16.74 13.42 13.63
C ARG A 406 -15.35 13.10 14.19
N TYR A 407 -14.58 14.15 14.45
CA TYR A 407 -13.34 14.03 15.21
C TYR A 407 -13.62 13.87 16.70
N ILE A 408 -12.68 13.27 17.43
CA ILE A 408 -12.70 13.21 18.89
C ILE A 408 -12.09 14.51 19.43
N ALA A 409 -12.80 15.18 20.33
CA ALA A 409 -12.31 16.39 20.99
C ALA A 409 -11.27 16.06 22.08
N GLY A 410 -10.48 17.06 22.47
CA GLY A 410 -9.54 16.95 23.59
C GLY A 410 -8.13 16.48 23.24
N ILE A 411 -7.96 15.81 22.09
CA ILE A 411 -6.67 15.30 21.61
C ILE A 411 -6.14 16.07 20.40
N THR A 412 -4.83 15.94 20.17
CA THR A 412 -4.15 16.39 18.94
C THR A 412 -4.04 15.23 17.97
N TYR A 413 -4.46 15.39 16.72
CA TYR A 413 -4.25 14.36 15.70
C TYR A 413 -2.92 14.58 15.02
N ASP A 414 -2.30 13.46 14.65
CA ASP A 414 -1.15 13.48 13.78
C ASP A 414 -1.02 12.15 13.01
N GLY A 415 -0.29 12.17 11.92
CA GLY A 415 -0.05 10.97 11.10
C GLY A 415 0.98 11.19 10.01
N GLY A 416 1.28 10.12 9.28
CA GLY A 416 2.19 10.13 8.16
C GLY A 416 2.58 8.72 7.76
N SER A 417 3.86 8.39 7.82
CA SER A 417 4.33 7.07 7.41
C SER A 417 3.91 5.99 8.42
N ASP A 418 3.38 4.88 7.91
CA ASP A 418 3.17 3.60 8.64
C ASP A 418 4.46 2.81 8.93
N TRP A 419 5.60 3.30 8.44
CA TRP A 419 6.94 2.78 8.73
C TRP A 419 7.50 3.49 9.95
N PHE A 420 7.88 2.73 10.96
CA PHE A 420 8.27 3.25 12.26
C PHE A 420 9.51 2.56 12.82
N VAL A 421 10.14 3.24 13.77
CA VAL A 421 11.09 2.66 14.72
C VAL A 421 10.71 3.14 16.11
N LEU A 422 10.24 2.24 16.97
CA LEU A 422 9.64 2.58 18.26
C LEU A 422 10.49 2.03 19.40
N SER A 423 10.67 2.84 20.43
CA SER A 423 11.42 2.50 21.63
C SER A 423 10.71 1.46 22.50
N SER A 424 11.48 0.69 23.27
CA SER A 424 10.97 -0.29 24.24
C SER A 424 9.91 0.28 25.21
N PRO A 425 10.09 1.48 25.82
CA PRO A 425 9.08 2.06 26.70
C PRO A 425 7.74 2.31 26.00
N PHE A 426 7.76 2.87 24.78
CA PHE A 426 6.53 3.16 24.06
C PHE A 426 5.84 1.88 23.58
N VAL A 427 6.59 0.90 23.07
CA VAL A 427 6.02 -0.40 22.67
C VAL A 427 5.39 -1.11 23.86
N LYS A 428 6.04 -1.10 25.04
CA LYS A 428 5.49 -1.68 26.27
C LYS A 428 4.23 -0.95 26.74
N TYR A 429 4.19 0.39 26.61
CA TYR A 429 2.98 1.18 26.84
C TYR A 429 1.82 0.74 25.93
N VAL A 430 2.07 0.62 24.62
CA VAL A 430 1.08 0.16 23.63
C VAL A 430 0.63 -1.27 23.91
N ALA A 431 1.56 -2.20 24.17
CA ALA A 431 1.27 -3.60 24.46
C ALA A 431 0.46 -3.77 25.76
N SER A 432 0.68 -2.89 26.74
CA SER A 432 -0.10 -2.86 27.98
C SER A 432 -1.49 -2.21 27.82
N GLU A 433 -1.83 -1.72 26.62
CA GLU A 433 -3.06 -0.96 26.33
C GLU A 433 -3.17 0.31 27.19
N GLY A 434 -2.05 1.00 27.41
CA GLY A 434 -1.97 2.23 28.22
C GLY A 434 -1.84 2.01 29.73
N ARG A 435 -2.08 0.80 30.23
CA ARG A 435 -2.11 0.48 31.68
C ARG A 435 -0.83 0.84 32.43
N VAL A 436 0.33 0.69 31.80
CA VAL A 436 1.62 0.96 32.47
C VAL A 436 1.78 2.43 32.87
N LEU A 437 1.05 3.36 32.23
CA LEU A 437 1.04 4.78 32.55
C LEU A 437 -0.31 5.28 33.10
N GLY A 438 -1.30 4.41 33.26
CA GLY A 438 -2.65 4.80 33.67
C GLY A 438 -3.42 5.61 32.61
N GLU A 439 -3.15 5.36 31.33
CA GLU A 439 -3.75 6.08 30.19
C GLU A 439 -4.70 5.18 29.35
N GLU A 440 -5.36 4.22 29.99
CA GLU A 440 -6.23 3.24 29.33
C GLU A 440 -7.38 3.90 28.55
N GLU A 441 -7.94 4.99 29.05
CA GLU A 441 -9.02 5.73 28.40
C GLU A 441 -8.58 6.26 27.02
N LEU A 442 -7.38 6.85 26.94
CA LEU A 442 -6.83 7.34 25.67
C LEU A 442 -6.61 6.17 24.70
N PHE A 443 -5.98 5.09 25.16
CA PHE A 443 -5.68 3.94 24.29
C PHE A 443 -6.96 3.27 23.76
N THR A 444 -7.87 2.91 24.67
CA THR A 444 -9.10 2.19 24.31
C THR A 444 -10.02 3.04 23.45
N GLY A 445 -10.14 4.34 23.75
CA GLY A 445 -10.91 5.28 22.96
C GLY A 445 -10.36 5.46 21.54
N LEU A 446 -9.03 5.61 21.39
CA LEU A 446 -8.40 5.67 20.08
C LEU A 446 -8.55 4.34 19.32
N ARG A 447 -8.39 3.20 20.00
CA ARG A 447 -8.56 1.89 19.37
C ARG A 447 -9.98 1.71 18.84
N GLN A 448 -10.99 2.14 19.59
CA GLN A 448 -12.39 2.12 19.15
C GLN A 448 -12.62 3.04 17.94
N PHE A 449 -12.04 4.24 17.93
CA PHE A 449 -12.12 5.16 16.80
C PHE A 449 -11.49 4.58 15.54
N PHE A 450 -10.25 4.12 15.63
CA PHE A 450 -9.46 3.64 14.49
C PHE A 450 -9.87 2.25 13.99
N ALA A 451 -10.72 1.52 14.73
CA ALA A 451 -11.38 0.33 14.23
C ALA A 451 -12.30 0.61 13.02
N TYR A 452 -12.74 1.87 12.87
CA TYR A 452 -13.61 2.31 11.78
C TYR A 452 -12.95 3.33 10.85
N LYS A 453 -11.61 3.30 10.73
CA LYS A 453 -10.85 4.24 9.88
C LYS A 453 -10.05 3.54 8.81
N LEU A 454 -9.89 4.24 7.69
CA LEU A 454 -9.00 3.87 6.61
C LEU A 454 -7.54 4.14 7.01
N LEU A 455 -6.63 3.25 6.59
CA LEU A 455 -5.18 3.37 6.81
C LEU A 455 -4.82 3.71 8.28
N PRO A 456 -5.37 3.02 9.29
CA PRO A 456 -5.29 3.49 10.67
C PRO A 456 -3.86 3.50 11.22
N VAL A 457 -2.97 2.64 10.73
CA VAL A 457 -1.55 2.63 11.17
C VAL A 457 -0.80 3.90 10.78
N GLU A 458 -1.23 4.62 9.74
CA GLU A 458 -0.63 5.90 9.35
C GLU A 458 -0.97 7.05 10.31
N VAL A 459 -1.87 6.84 11.29
CA VAL A 459 -2.37 7.92 12.17
C VAL A 459 -2.42 7.50 13.64
N PHE A 460 -2.78 6.25 13.94
CA PHE A 460 -3.02 5.75 15.30
C PHE A 460 -1.79 5.92 16.20
N LEU A 461 -0.62 5.41 15.80
CA LEU A 461 0.58 5.42 16.64
C LEU A 461 1.11 6.84 16.84
N HIS A 462 1.01 7.67 15.81
CA HIS A 462 1.37 9.09 15.86
C HIS A 462 0.48 9.87 16.82
N THR A 463 -0.84 9.71 16.69
CA THR A 463 -1.84 10.35 17.54
C THR A 463 -1.73 9.86 18.99
N LEU A 464 -1.55 8.56 19.20
CA LEU A 464 -1.34 7.99 20.53
C LEU A 464 -0.07 8.57 21.19
N LEU A 465 1.06 8.58 20.49
CA LEU A 465 2.31 9.15 21.02
C LEU A 465 2.15 10.64 21.34
N ALA A 466 1.56 11.41 20.43
CA ALA A 466 1.36 12.86 20.58
C ALA A 466 0.50 13.25 21.79
N ASN A 467 -0.36 12.34 22.27
CA ASN A 467 -1.24 12.58 23.42
C ASN A 467 -0.86 11.80 24.67
N SER A 468 0.15 10.93 24.62
CA SER A 468 0.66 10.20 25.79
C SER A 468 1.64 11.05 26.61
N ALA A 469 1.93 10.64 27.85
CA ALA A 469 3.03 11.22 28.63
C ALA A 469 4.42 11.06 27.96
N LEU A 470 4.55 10.18 26.95
CA LEU A 470 5.77 9.95 26.18
C LEU A 470 5.91 10.91 24.97
N CYS A 471 5.04 11.89 24.80
CA CYS A 471 5.01 12.76 23.61
C CYS A 471 6.36 13.42 23.26
N ALA A 472 7.17 13.80 24.25
CA ALA A 472 8.48 14.44 24.03
C ALA A 472 9.56 13.50 23.47
N THR A 473 9.33 12.19 23.43
CA THR A 473 10.30 11.21 22.89
C THR A 473 10.28 11.11 21.37
N ARG A 474 9.35 11.81 20.72
CA ARG A 474 9.09 11.72 19.29
C ARG A 474 10.20 12.36 18.44
N VAL A 475 10.54 11.71 17.34
CA VAL A 475 11.45 12.20 16.30
C VAL A 475 10.75 12.15 14.94
N ASN A 476 10.80 13.25 14.17
CA ASN A 476 10.14 13.37 12.86
C ASN A 476 10.86 12.65 11.71
N ALA A 477 11.19 11.38 11.91
CA ALA A 477 11.88 10.55 10.93
C ALA A 477 11.26 9.15 10.92
N HIS A 478 11.37 8.46 9.81
CA HIS A 478 11.02 7.04 9.69
C HIS A 478 12.21 6.19 9.25
N LEU A 479 13.37 6.80 9.01
CA LEU A 479 14.59 6.10 8.60
C LEU A 479 14.46 5.28 7.29
N ARG A 480 13.53 5.66 6.40
CA ARG A 480 13.24 5.00 5.11
C ARG A 480 13.46 5.92 3.91
N ALA A 481 13.91 5.36 2.78
CA ALA A 481 13.89 5.98 1.47
C ALA A 481 12.70 5.43 0.66
N ILE A 482 11.59 6.15 0.65
CA ILE A 482 10.36 5.74 -0.06
C ILE A 482 10.28 6.40 -1.45
N ASN A 483 10.21 5.60 -2.51
CA ASN A 483 10.19 6.08 -3.90
C ASN A 483 8.79 6.57 -4.35
N TRP A 484 8.40 7.77 -3.94
CA TRP A 484 7.13 8.35 -4.37
C TRP A 484 7.22 8.99 -5.77
N GLN A 485 6.56 8.38 -6.77
CA GLN A 485 6.35 8.96 -8.11
C GLN A 485 4.85 9.23 -8.35
N ARG A 486 4.29 10.23 -7.66
CA ARG A 486 2.83 10.46 -7.57
C ARG A 486 2.10 10.48 -8.92
N ARG A 487 2.70 11.08 -9.97
CA ARG A 487 2.11 11.12 -11.33
C ARG A 487 1.85 9.72 -11.91
N LYS A 488 2.67 8.73 -11.55
CA LYS A 488 2.54 7.34 -12.02
C LYS A 488 1.81 6.45 -11.02
N SER A 489 1.92 6.76 -9.73
CA SER A 489 1.62 5.83 -8.66
C SER A 489 0.31 6.09 -7.90
N CYS A 490 -0.36 7.22 -8.19
CA CYS A 490 -1.66 7.61 -7.62
C CYS A 490 -2.83 7.44 -8.62
N GLY A 491 -2.94 6.27 -9.25
CA GLY A 491 -3.98 5.98 -10.25
C GLY A 491 -5.31 5.43 -9.70
N CYS A 492 -5.54 5.50 -8.39
CA CYS A 492 -6.73 4.96 -7.73
C CYS A 492 -7.02 3.47 -8.02
N LYS A 493 -5.97 2.66 -8.06
CA LYS A 493 -6.02 1.21 -8.35
C LYS A 493 -6.70 0.39 -7.25
N SER A 494 -6.81 0.96 -6.04
CA SER A 494 -7.37 0.33 -4.85
C SER A 494 -8.90 0.26 -4.79
N LYS A 495 -9.66 0.85 -5.75
CA LYS A 495 -11.14 0.91 -5.71
C LYS A 495 -11.83 -0.45 -5.60
N LYS A 496 -11.15 -1.54 -6.00
CA LYS A 496 -11.66 -2.91 -5.88
C LYS A 496 -11.64 -3.43 -4.43
N ILE A 497 -10.79 -2.88 -3.57
CA ILE A 497 -10.56 -3.33 -2.18
C ILE A 497 -11.05 -2.28 -1.17
N VAL A 498 -11.07 -1.00 -1.55
CA VAL A 498 -11.42 0.12 -0.66
C VAL A 498 -12.29 1.11 -1.40
N ASP A 499 -13.31 1.67 -0.75
CA ASP A 499 -14.11 2.78 -1.25
C ASP A 499 -13.36 4.14 -1.15
N TRP A 500 -12.09 4.16 -1.56
CA TRP A 500 -11.21 5.32 -1.50
C TRP A 500 -10.05 5.22 -2.50
N CYS A 501 -9.46 6.37 -2.84
CA CYS A 501 -8.30 6.42 -3.72
C CYS A 501 -6.99 6.43 -2.92
N GLY A 502 -6.20 5.38 -3.12
CA GLY A 502 -4.85 5.28 -2.57
C GLY A 502 -3.75 5.65 -3.55
N CYS A 503 -2.57 5.91 -3.00
CA CYS A 503 -1.31 5.90 -3.70
C CYS A 503 -0.45 4.74 -3.17
N SER A 504 0.46 4.22 -4.00
CA SER A 504 1.52 3.32 -3.54
C SER A 504 2.88 3.84 -4.01
N PRO A 505 3.98 3.58 -3.29
CA PRO A 505 5.31 3.89 -3.78
C PRO A 505 5.65 3.09 -5.05
N SER A 506 6.48 3.67 -5.90
CA SER A 506 7.07 3.00 -7.05
C SER A 506 8.17 2.02 -6.64
N ILE A 507 8.42 1.03 -7.48
CA ILE A 507 9.55 0.11 -7.36
C ILE A 507 10.82 0.81 -7.86
N TYR A 508 11.90 0.69 -7.08
CA TYR A 508 13.22 1.15 -7.49
C TYR A 508 13.73 0.37 -8.71
N ARG A 509 14.42 1.08 -9.60
CA ARG A 509 15.03 0.52 -10.81
C ARG A 509 16.53 0.74 -10.80
N GLN A 510 17.25 0.09 -11.70
CA GLN A 510 18.69 0.30 -11.88
C GLN A 510 19.06 1.80 -11.99
N ARG A 511 18.25 2.58 -12.73
CA ARG A 511 18.43 4.03 -12.89
C ARG A 511 18.31 4.85 -11.60
N ASP A 512 17.70 4.29 -10.55
CA ASP A 512 17.51 4.96 -9.27
C ASP A 512 18.68 4.70 -8.30
N PHE A 513 19.71 3.95 -8.71
CA PHE A 513 20.85 3.58 -7.86
C PHE A 513 21.55 4.79 -7.25
N GLU A 514 21.88 5.81 -8.04
CA GLU A 514 22.51 7.06 -7.54
C GLU A 514 21.67 7.73 -6.44
N ARG A 515 20.35 7.69 -6.58
CA ARG A 515 19.42 8.24 -5.58
C ARG A 515 19.43 7.40 -4.30
N ILE A 516 19.53 6.08 -4.42
CA ILE A 516 19.67 5.18 -3.26
C ILE A 516 21.01 5.44 -2.55
N SER A 517 22.10 5.55 -3.30
CA SER A 517 23.44 5.89 -2.78
C SER A 517 23.46 7.25 -2.07
N TYR A 518 22.72 8.23 -2.58
CA TYR A 518 22.55 9.51 -1.89
C TYR A 518 21.80 9.38 -0.56
N PHE A 519 20.77 8.51 -0.48
CA PHE A 519 20.04 8.28 0.76
C PHE A 519 20.85 7.45 1.76
N SER A 520 21.62 6.46 1.30
CA SER A 520 22.47 5.62 2.15
C SER A 520 23.56 6.42 2.87
N ALA A 521 24.02 7.52 2.27
CA ALA A 521 24.95 8.47 2.89
C ALA A 521 24.32 9.31 4.03
N LYS A 522 23.02 9.18 4.30
CA LYS A 522 22.28 9.88 5.37
C LYS A 522 21.78 8.90 6.44
N ASN A 523 21.06 9.41 7.43
CA ASN A 523 20.38 8.61 8.48
C ASN A 523 19.12 7.92 7.92
N VAL A 524 19.29 7.17 6.83
CA VAL A 524 18.28 6.38 6.15
C VAL A 524 18.86 4.98 5.92
N PHE A 525 18.19 3.96 6.45
CA PHE A 525 18.78 2.62 6.57
C PHE A 525 18.09 1.60 5.67
N PHE A 526 16.85 1.85 5.27
CA PHE A 526 16.08 0.95 4.39
C PHE A 526 15.45 1.72 3.24
N GLY A 527 15.35 1.10 2.08
CA GLY A 527 14.62 1.61 0.93
C GLY A 527 13.37 0.79 0.64
N ARG A 528 12.34 1.44 0.04
CA ARG A 528 11.21 0.73 -0.57
C ARG A 528 10.61 1.46 -1.79
N LYS A 529 10.06 0.74 -2.77
CA LYS A 529 9.91 -0.73 -2.83
C LYS A 529 10.95 -1.39 -3.73
N PHE A 530 11.34 -2.61 -3.38
CA PHE A 530 12.15 -3.50 -4.21
C PHE A 530 11.31 -4.72 -4.61
N ASP A 531 11.46 -5.18 -5.85
CA ASP A 531 10.74 -6.32 -6.38
C ASP A 531 11.59 -6.99 -7.48
N PRO A 532 12.12 -8.20 -7.24
CA PRO A 532 13.00 -8.89 -8.19
C PRO A 532 12.28 -9.37 -9.45
N THR A 533 10.94 -9.45 -9.43
CA THR A 533 10.15 -9.71 -10.66
C THR A 533 10.09 -8.48 -11.56
N VAL A 534 10.54 -7.33 -11.06
CA VAL A 534 10.48 -6.03 -11.73
C VAL A 534 11.88 -5.56 -12.09
N ASP A 535 12.81 -5.54 -11.14
CA ASP A 535 14.22 -5.19 -11.32
C ASP A 535 15.04 -5.87 -10.21
N LEU A 536 15.64 -7.03 -10.52
CA LEU A 536 16.57 -7.76 -9.67
C LEU A 536 17.93 -7.06 -9.61
N MET A 537 18.34 -6.43 -10.71
CA MET A 537 19.67 -5.84 -10.84
C MET A 537 19.90 -4.72 -9.82
N ILE A 538 18.91 -3.87 -9.55
CA ILE A 538 19.03 -2.85 -8.50
C ILE A 538 19.25 -3.46 -7.10
N ILE A 539 18.64 -4.61 -6.80
CA ILE A 539 18.83 -5.32 -5.52
C ILE A 539 20.26 -5.86 -5.44
N ASN A 540 20.76 -6.45 -6.53
CA ASN A 540 22.13 -6.93 -6.63
C ASN A 540 23.15 -5.79 -6.45
N MET A 541 22.91 -4.64 -7.07
CA MET A 541 23.77 -3.46 -6.95
C MET A 541 23.81 -2.93 -5.51
N VAL A 542 22.66 -2.83 -4.84
CA VAL A 542 22.62 -2.41 -3.42
C VAL A 542 23.39 -3.39 -2.53
N GLU A 543 23.16 -4.71 -2.69
CA GLU A 543 23.83 -5.73 -1.88
C GLU A 543 25.35 -5.74 -2.07
N ARG A 544 25.82 -5.61 -3.32
CA ARG A 544 27.24 -5.60 -3.67
C ARG A 544 27.94 -4.29 -3.29
N ASP A 545 27.37 -3.16 -3.74
CA ASP A 545 28.08 -1.87 -3.77
C ASP A 545 27.84 -1.03 -2.52
N ILE A 546 26.73 -1.24 -1.80
CA ILE A 546 26.38 -0.46 -0.61
C ILE A 546 26.56 -1.29 0.67
N LEU A 547 26.08 -2.53 0.67
CA LEU A 547 26.22 -3.39 1.85
C LEU A 547 27.60 -4.03 1.92
N GLU A 548 28.40 -3.94 0.83
CA GLU A 548 29.73 -4.56 0.69
C GLU A 548 29.71 -6.06 1.01
N ASN A 549 28.56 -6.71 0.84
CA ASN A 549 28.47 -8.14 1.02
C ASN A 549 29.18 -8.79 -0.16
N SER A 550 30.19 -9.62 0.13
CA SER A 550 30.78 -10.48 -0.88
C SER A 550 29.65 -11.39 -1.38
N LEU A 551 29.07 -11.04 -2.52
CA LEU A 551 28.37 -12.01 -3.34
C LEU A 551 29.39 -13.12 -3.56
N ASP A 552 29.18 -14.29 -2.95
CA ASP A 552 30.17 -15.36 -2.89
C ASP A 552 30.82 -15.51 -4.27
N ALA A 553 32.12 -15.25 -4.37
CA ALA A 553 32.86 -15.35 -5.63
C ALA A 553 32.89 -16.81 -6.16
N SER A 554 32.41 -17.77 -5.35
CA SER A 554 32.18 -19.16 -5.71
C SER A 554 30.78 -19.44 -6.28
N SER A 555 29.85 -18.48 -6.24
CA SER A 555 28.53 -18.62 -6.84
C SER A 555 28.61 -18.31 -8.33
N ASP A 556 28.15 -19.26 -9.14
CA ASP A 556 28.03 -19.13 -10.59
C ASP A 556 27.30 -17.81 -10.92
N GLU A 557 27.94 -16.92 -11.71
CA GLU A 557 27.39 -15.61 -12.08
C GLU A 557 25.93 -15.71 -12.59
N THR A 558 25.61 -16.87 -13.18
CA THR A 558 24.27 -17.23 -13.66
C THR A 558 23.21 -17.21 -12.56
N ASN A 559 23.52 -17.70 -11.34
CA ASN A 559 22.57 -17.74 -10.22
C ASN A 559 22.26 -16.34 -9.67
N MET A 560 23.20 -15.41 -9.77
CA MET A 560 23.00 -14.02 -9.34
C MET A 560 22.07 -13.23 -10.25
N LEU A 561 21.91 -13.68 -11.49
CA LEU A 561 21.10 -13.01 -12.53
C LEU A 561 19.74 -13.66 -12.72
N THR A 562 19.41 -14.69 -11.94
CA THR A 562 18.17 -15.44 -12.06
C THR A 562 17.25 -15.21 -10.86
N TYR A 563 15.95 -15.20 -11.13
CA TYR A 563 14.93 -15.15 -10.09
C TYR A 563 13.79 -16.09 -10.43
N TRP A 564 13.25 -16.79 -9.42
CA TRP A 564 12.09 -17.64 -9.59
C TRP A 564 11.05 -17.35 -8.53
N GLU A 565 9.82 -17.11 -8.96
CA GLU A 565 8.68 -16.87 -8.08
C GLU A 565 7.67 -18.00 -8.23
N ASN A 566 7.32 -18.65 -7.13
CA ASN A 566 6.25 -19.64 -7.16
C ASN A 566 4.91 -18.96 -7.48
N VAL A 567 4.14 -19.53 -8.41
CA VAL A 567 2.77 -19.09 -8.72
C VAL A 567 1.73 -20.19 -8.53
N TYR A 568 2.18 -21.43 -8.32
CA TYR A 568 1.34 -22.59 -8.04
C TYR A 568 2.09 -23.65 -7.23
N ASP A 569 1.43 -24.22 -6.23
CA ASP A 569 1.85 -25.43 -5.53
C ASP A 569 0.63 -26.35 -5.34
N ALA A 570 0.72 -27.59 -5.81
CA ALA A 570 -0.41 -28.51 -5.86
C ALA A 570 -0.96 -28.90 -4.49
N ASN A 571 -0.15 -28.83 -3.43
CA ASN A 571 -0.57 -29.17 -2.07
C ASN A 571 -1.32 -28.02 -1.39
N ILE A 572 -1.20 -26.80 -1.93
CA ILE A 572 -1.76 -25.57 -1.33
C ILE A 572 -2.89 -25.02 -2.20
N ASP A 573 -2.68 -24.93 -3.51
CA ASP A 573 -3.55 -24.21 -4.43
C ASP A 573 -4.70 -25.04 -5.00
N GLU A 574 -4.60 -26.36 -4.90
CA GLU A 574 -5.59 -27.33 -5.41
C GLU A 574 -6.00 -27.02 -6.88
N SER A 575 -7.31 -27.10 -7.20
CA SER A 575 -7.90 -26.82 -8.52
C SER A 575 -8.38 -25.38 -8.70
N LYS A 576 -8.09 -24.48 -7.77
CA LYS A 576 -8.72 -23.15 -7.69
C LYS A 576 -8.05 -22.08 -8.56
N ASN A 577 -6.99 -22.42 -9.28
CA ASN A 577 -6.28 -21.50 -10.16
C ASN A 577 -6.78 -21.61 -11.61
N SER A 578 -7.23 -20.50 -12.20
CA SER A 578 -7.72 -20.43 -13.58
C SER A 578 -6.65 -20.73 -14.64
N ASN A 579 -5.37 -20.49 -14.33
CA ASN A 579 -4.23 -20.85 -15.19
C ASN A 579 -3.82 -22.33 -15.08
N LEU A 580 -4.44 -23.11 -14.18
CA LEU A 580 -4.05 -24.51 -13.97
C LEU A 580 -4.22 -25.36 -15.23
N LEU A 581 -5.25 -25.10 -16.03
CA LEU A 581 -5.46 -25.79 -17.30
C LEU A 581 -4.29 -25.52 -18.26
N LEU A 582 -3.91 -24.24 -18.40
CA LEU A 582 -2.79 -23.82 -19.22
C LEU A 582 -1.48 -24.52 -18.79
N TRP A 583 -1.16 -24.50 -17.50
CA TRP A 583 0.07 -25.13 -17.03
C TRP A 583 0.07 -26.65 -17.20
N LYS A 584 -1.09 -27.32 -17.07
CA LYS A 584 -1.22 -28.75 -17.39
C LYS A 584 -1.01 -29.03 -18.88
N ILE A 585 -1.46 -28.15 -19.77
CA ILE A 585 -1.20 -28.27 -21.21
C ILE A 585 0.30 -28.14 -21.49
N LEU A 586 0.94 -27.10 -20.94
CA LEU A 586 2.39 -26.91 -21.08
C LEU A 586 3.19 -28.11 -20.52
N ALA A 587 2.77 -28.65 -19.39
CA ALA A 587 3.40 -29.84 -18.81
C ALA A 587 3.28 -31.07 -19.71
N ARG A 588 2.09 -31.31 -20.30
CA ARG A 588 1.88 -32.41 -21.26
C ARG A 588 2.72 -32.25 -22.53
N LEU A 589 2.79 -31.04 -23.08
CA LEU A 589 3.63 -30.74 -24.23
C LEU A 589 5.11 -30.98 -23.91
N SER A 590 5.56 -30.56 -22.73
CA SER A 590 6.94 -30.79 -22.26
C SER A 590 7.25 -32.28 -22.13
N CYS A 591 6.32 -33.07 -21.56
CA CYS A 591 6.47 -34.53 -21.48
C CYS A 591 6.52 -35.19 -22.87
N GLY A 592 5.66 -34.75 -23.80
CA GLY A 592 5.68 -35.24 -25.17
C GLY A 592 7.02 -35.00 -25.87
N ALA A 593 7.62 -33.82 -25.67
CA ALA A 593 8.95 -33.50 -26.20
C ALA A 593 10.08 -34.32 -25.56
N LEU A 594 9.92 -34.71 -24.28
CA LEU A 594 10.86 -35.56 -23.55
C LEU A 594 10.62 -37.06 -23.76
N GLY A 595 9.59 -37.45 -24.51
CA GLY A 595 9.20 -38.85 -24.69
C GLY A 595 8.65 -39.52 -23.43
N THR A 596 8.15 -38.74 -22.47
CA THR A 596 7.56 -39.23 -21.21
C THR A 596 6.05 -39.02 -21.19
N SER A 597 5.36 -39.67 -20.24
CA SER A 597 3.91 -39.47 -20.04
C SER A 597 3.67 -38.53 -18.85
N PHE A 598 2.81 -37.52 -19.01
CA PHE A 598 2.45 -36.62 -17.92
C PHE A 598 1.53 -37.32 -16.90
N ASP A 599 1.89 -37.28 -15.62
CA ASP A 599 1.07 -37.80 -14.52
C ASP A 599 0.45 -36.64 -13.72
N LYS A 600 1.28 -35.86 -13.00
CA LYS A 600 0.79 -34.83 -12.08
C LYS A 600 1.66 -33.59 -12.09
N LEU A 601 1.05 -32.41 -12.17
CA LEU A 601 1.75 -31.14 -11.94
C LEU A 601 1.91 -30.90 -10.43
N LEU A 602 3.13 -30.60 -9.99
CA LEU A 602 3.47 -30.39 -8.57
C LEU A 602 3.59 -28.90 -8.22
N SER A 603 4.30 -28.12 -9.04
CA SER A 603 4.44 -26.68 -8.81
C SER A 603 4.79 -25.93 -10.10
N VAL A 604 4.49 -24.63 -10.13
CA VAL A 604 4.84 -23.72 -11.22
C VAL A 604 5.55 -22.50 -10.67
N HIS A 605 6.65 -22.12 -11.33
CA HIS A 605 7.36 -20.88 -11.01
C HIS A 605 7.51 -20.01 -12.25
N ASN A 606 7.30 -18.70 -12.11
CA ASN A 606 7.82 -17.74 -13.07
C ASN A 606 9.34 -17.78 -13.03
N TYR A 607 10.01 -17.92 -14.17
CA TYR A 607 11.46 -17.84 -14.28
C TYR A 607 11.89 -16.53 -14.94
N TYR A 608 12.83 -15.84 -14.30
CA TYR A 608 13.43 -14.62 -14.80
C TYR A 608 14.94 -14.77 -14.94
N PHE A 609 15.50 -14.23 -16.02
CA PHE A 609 16.93 -14.09 -16.24
C PHE A 609 17.25 -12.67 -16.71
N LYS A 610 18.15 -11.97 -16.01
CA LYS A 610 18.51 -10.56 -16.29
C LYS A 610 17.26 -9.66 -16.44
N ASP A 611 16.29 -9.80 -15.53
CA ASP A 611 15.02 -9.07 -15.49
C ASP A 611 14.00 -9.38 -16.61
N PHE A 612 14.35 -10.28 -17.53
CA PHE A 612 13.44 -10.80 -18.56
C PHE A 612 12.71 -12.03 -18.07
N TRP A 613 11.40 -12.09 -18.32
CA TRP A 613 10.61 -13.30 -18.07
C TRP A 613 10.95 -14.32 -19.16
N MET A 614 11.38 -15.51 -18.74
CA MET A 614 11.86 -16.57 -19.63
C MET A 614 10.83 -17.69 -19.83
N GLY A 615 9.80 -17.76 -18.99
CA GLY A 615 8.80 -18.81 -19.03
C GLY A 615 8.41 -19.33 -17.65
N TYR A 616 7.71 -20.47 -17.66
CA TYR A 616 7.32 -21.23 -16.50
C TYR A 616 8.26 -22.40 -16.24
N LEU A 617 8.85 -22.47 -15.05
CA LEU A 617 9.51 -23.67 -14.56
C LEU A 617 8.43 -24.58 -13.94
N LEU A 618 8.15 -25.69 -14.62
CA LEU A 618 7.14 -26.68 -14.28
C LEU A 618 7.79 -27.87 -13.60
N ARG A 619 7.40 -28.15 -12.35
CA ARG A 619 7.80 -29.36 -11.63
C ARG A 619 6.65 -30.36 -11.68
N MET A 620 6.89 -31.57 -12.16
CA MET A 620 5.83 -32.55 -12.44
C MET A 620 6.31 -33.99 -12.24
N ASN A 621 5.36 -34.88 -11.92
CA ASN A 621 5.55 -36.32 -12.03
C ASN A 621 5.27 -36.76 -13.46
N VAL A 622 6.08 -37.71 -13.93
CA VAL A 622 5.91 -38.40 -15.20
C VAL A 622 5.78 -39.91 -15.00
N GLY A 623 4.96 -40.54 -15.83
CA GLY A 623 4.65 -41.97 -15.80
C GLY A 623 5.61 -42.83 -16.63
N GLY A 624 5.83 -44.05 -16.13
CA GLY A 624 6.70 -45.15 -16.61
C GLY A 624 6.56 -46.35 -15.65
N GLU A 625 7.50 -47.32 -15.63
CA GLU A 625 7.49 -48.42 -14.63
C GLU A 625 7.60 -47.92 -13.17
N GLU A 626 8.19 -46.73 -12.97
CA GLU A 626 8.20 -45.98 -11.71
C GLU A 626 7.87 -44.50 -11.98
N SER A 627 7.08 -43.88 -11.09
CA SER A 627 6.81 -42.43 -11.15
C SER A 627 8.10 -41.65 -10.84
N LYS A 628 8.50 -40.77 -11.77
CA LYS A 628 9.69 -39.91 -11.60
C LYS A 628 9.28 -38.45 -11.59
N GLU A 629 9.96 -37.67 -10.77
CA GLU A 629 9.81 -36.22 -10.77
C GLU A 629 10.79 -35.60 -11.77
N ILE A 630 10.29 -34.66 -12.59
CA ILE A 630 11.09 -33.88 -13.53
C ILE A 630 10.76 -32.38 -13.42
N GLU A 631 11.70 -31.56 -13.90
CA GLU A 631 11.52 -30.12 -14.08
C GLU A 631 11.68 -29.76 -15.56
N ALA A 632 10.80 -28.90 -16.07
CA ALA A 632 10.85 -28.41 -17.45
C ALA A 632 10.59 -26.90 -17.49
N LEU A 633 11.39 -26.16 -18.25
CA LEU A 633 11.11 -24.77 -18.58
C LEU A 633 10.22 -24.71 -19.83
N ALA A 634 9.05 -24.09 -19.72
CA ALA A 634 8.07 -24.01 -20.79
C ALA A 634 7.43 -22.62 -20.86
N SER A 635 7.18 -22.13 -22.07
CA SER A 635 6.43 -20.90 -22.33
C SER A 635 5.55 -21.10 -23.56
N LEU A 636 4.39 -20.44 -23.60
CA LEU A 636 3.66 -20.24 -24.86
C LEU A 636 4.43 -19.19 -25.69
N ALA A 637 5.49 -19.61 -26.37
CA ALA A 637 6.15 -18.77 -27.35
C ALA A 637 5.42 -18.90 -28.68
N THR A 638 4.23 -18.31 -28.78
CA THR A 638 3.73 -17.82 -30.05
C THR A 638 3.68 -16.31 -29.95
N VAL A 639 4.81 -15.69 -30.30
CA VAL A 639 4.72 -14.34 -30.86
C VAL A 639 3.85 -14.52 -32.09
N VAL A 640 2.69 -13.88 -32.13
CA VAL A 640 2.05 -13.64 -33.42
C VAL A 640 3.01 -12.67 -34.11
N GLU A 641 4.02 -13.19 -34.81
CA GLU A 641 4.99 -12.40 -35.56
C GLU A 641 4.30 -11.59 -36.67
N ASP A 642 3.07 -11.97 -37.02
CA ASP A 642 2.26 -11.35 -38.05
C ASP A 642 1.12 -10.50 -37.46
N PHE A 643 1.45 -9.39 -36.79
CA PHE A 643 0.55 -8.24 -36.87
C PHE A 643 0.61 -7.72 -38.31
N THR A 644 -0.19 -8.34 -39.19
CA THR A 644 -0.34 -7.89 -40.56
C THR A 644 -1.23 -6.65 -40.57
N PHE A 645 -0.61 -5.47 -40.68
CA PHE A 645 -1.35 -4.27 -41.03
C PHE A 645 -1.90 -4.46 -42.44
N THR A 646 -3.22 -4.65 -42.55
CA THR A 646 -3.85 -4.76 -43.86
C THR A 646 -4.02 -3.36 -44.44
N ASP A 647 -3.26 -3.06 -45.50
CA ASP A 647 -3.20 -1.77 -46.21
C ASP A 647 -4.59 -1.29 -46.76
N ARG A 648 -5.62 -2.14 -46.70
CA ARG A 648 -6.96 -1.88 -47.27
C ARG A 648 -7.75 -0.80 -46.52
N THR A 649 -7.55 -0.61 -45.22
CA THR A 649 -8.20 0.47 -44.45
C THR A 649 -7.41 1.78 -44.46
N PHE A 650 -6.11 1.74 -44.76
CA PHE A 650 -5.27 2.93 -44.80
C PHE A 650 -5.27 3.67 -46.14
N ALA A 651 -5.51 2.97 -47.27
CA ALA A 651 -5.51 3.59 -48.59
C ALA A 651 -6.58 4.70 -48.75
N ASP A 652 -7.78 4.50 -48.20
CA ASP A 652 -8.90 5.46 -48.26
C ASP A 652 -8.74 6.64 -47.27
N PHE A 653 -7.96 6.46 -46.21
CA PHE A 653 -7.71 7.50 -45.20
C PHE A 653 -6.47 8.35 -45.52
N ARG A 654 -5.39 7.72 -46.07
CA ARG A 654 -4.16 8.40 -46.53
C ARG A 654 -4.45 9.44 -47.61
N THR A 655 -5.43 9.16 -48.49
CA THR A 655 -5.83 10.05 -49.59
C THR A 655 -6.58 11.31 -49.11
N ARG A 656 -7.21 11.30 -47.92
CA ARG A 656 -7.96 12.46 -47.41
C ARG A 656 -7.20 13.40 -46.47
N HIS A 657 -6.13 12.93 -45.80
CA HIS A 657 -5.51 13.68 -44.69
C HIS A 657 -3.98 13.84 -44.72
N GLN A 658 -3.27 13.44 -45.79
CA GLN A 658 -1.80 13.60 -45.91
C GLN A 658 -1.02 13.14 -44.64
N MET A 659 -1.38 11.98 -44.06
CA MET A 659 -0.70 11.48 -42.85
C MET A 659 0.38 10.44 -43.20
N CYS A 660 1.53 10.49 -42.51
CA CYS A 660 2.55 9.45 -42.54
C CYS A 660 2.01 8.11 -41.97
N SER A 661 2.59 6.97 -42.35
CA SER A 661 2.19 5.65 -41.86
C SER A 661 2.36 5.54 -40.34
N PHE A 662 1.24 5.44 -39.61
CA PHE A 662 1.22 5.23 -38.16
C PHE A 662 1.89 3.91 -37.73
N GLU A 663 1.96 2.96 -38.64
CA GLU A 663 2.55 1.62 -38.46
C GLU A 663 4.02 1.68 -38.01
N ASN A 664 4.78 2.68 -38.49
CA ASN A 664 6.19 2.84 -38.15
C ASN A 664 6.44 3.31 -36.71
N PHE A 665 5.38 3.65 -35.98
CA PHE A 665 5.46 4.22 -34.64
C PHE A 665 4.96 3.28 -33.54
N ILE A 666 4.39 2.14 -33.89
CA ILE A 666 3.98 1.12 -32.93
C ILE A 666 5.21 0.26 -32.64
N VAL A 667 5.68 0.32 -31.40
CA VAL A 667 6.85 -0.43 -30.91
C VAL A 667 6.46 -1.84 -30.50
N GLU A 668 5.24 -2.02 -30.00
CA GLU A 668 4.72 -3.32 -29.59
C GLU A 668 3.19 -3.34 -29.65
N ALA A 669 2.60 -4.48 -29.99
CA ALA A 669 1.17 -4.74 -29.84
C ALA A 669 0.95 -6.16 -29.29
N PHE A 670 0.07 -6.31 -28.31
CA PHE A 670 -0.24 -7.61 -27.72
C PHE A 670 -1.62 -7.65 -27.07
N VAL A 671 -2.15 -8.86 -26.87
CA VAL A 671 -3.41 -9.11 -26.18
C VAL A 671 -3.13 -9.55 -24.74
N THR A 672 -3.91 -9.06 -23.78
CA THR A 672 -3.80 -9.43 -22.37
C THR A 672 -5.17 -9.47 -21.70
N SER A 673 -5.29 -10.28 -20.66
CA SER A 673 -6.43 -10.29 -19.73
C SER A 673 -6.31 -9.25 -18.59
N ASP A 674 -5.12 -8.66 -18.44
CA ASP A 674 -4.82 -7.67 -17.40
C ASP A 674 -4.03 -6.48 -17.99
N VAL A 675 -4.67 -5.31 -17.98
CA VAL A 675 -4.09 -4.03 -18.42
C VAL A 675 -3.49 -3.23 -17.26
N GLU A 676 -3.43 -3.79 -16.05
CA GLU A 676 -2.81 -3.11 -14.93
C GLU A 676 -1.29 -3.10 -15.09
N GLN A 677 -0.74 -1.89 -15.30
CA GLN A 677 0.68 -1.66 -15.18
C GLN A 677 1.07 -1.28 -13.76
N LYS A 678 2.26 -1.70 -13.33
CA LYS A 678 2.97 -1.15 -12.18
C LYS A 678 4.35 -0.69 -12.64
N ASP A 679 4.64 0.59 -12.48
CA ASP A 679 5.92 1.21 -12.86
C ASP A 679 6.33 0.93 -14.32
N GLY A 680 5.35 0.99 -15.23
CA GLY A 680 5.54 0.74 -16.66
C GLY A 680 5.66 -0.73 -17.05
N ILE A 681 5.44 -1.66 -16.12
CA ILE A 681 5.48 -3.11 -16.36
C ILE A 681 4.11 -3.71 -16.12
N TRP A 682 3.68 -4.57 -17.05
CA TRP A 682 2.43 -5.31 -16.97
C TRP A 682 2.48 -6.34 -15.84
N ARG A 683 1.43 -6.41 -15.02
CA ARG A 683 1.34 -7.44 -13.97
C ARG A 683 1.27 -8.85 -14.56
N ASN A 684 0.46 -9.04 -15.59
CA ASN A 684 0.43 -10.28 -16.37
C ASN A 684 1.58 -10.32 -17.38
N ARG A 685 2.82 -10.43 -16.90
CA ARG A 685 4.01 -10.57 -17.77
C ARG A 685 3.95 -11.78 -18.71
N PRO A 686 3.44 -12.96 -18.30
CA PRO A 686 3.25 -14.10 -19.19
C PRO A 686 2.23 -13.85 -20.31
N ARG A 687 1.37 -12.82 -20.16
CA ARG A 687 0.25 -12.50 -21.06
C ARG A 687 -0.76 -13.65 -21.15
N ASP A 688 -0.91 -14.39 -20.05
CA ASP A 688 -1.83 -15.51 -19.99
C ASP A 688 -3.28 -15.03 -20.17
N VAL A 689 -4.03 -15.76 -20.98
CA VAL A 689 -5.46 -15.54 -21.19
C VAL A 689 -6.20 -16.78 -20.70
N THR A 690 -7.20 -16.57 -19.84
CA THR A 690 -8.08 -17.63 -19.34
C THR A 690 -9.48 -17.51 -19.93
N VAL A 691 -10.18 -18.63 -20.02
CA VAL A 691 -11.57 -18.67 -20.47
C VAL A 691 -12.44 -17.75 -19.58
N GLY A 692 -13.19 -16.85 -20.21
CA GLY A 692 -14.07 -15.90 -19.52
C GLY A 692 -13.38 -14.63 -19.01
N ALA A 693 -12.10 -14.40 -19.33
CA ALA A 693 -11.43 -13.13 -19.03
C ALA A 693 -11.80 -12.05 -20.06
N ASP A 694 -11.93 -10.80 -19.60
CA ASP A 694 -12.02 -9.64 -20.49
C ASP A 694 -10.68 -9.45 -21.20
N LEU A 695 -10.71 -9.41 -22.53
CA LEU A 695 -9.52 -9.26 -23.36
C LEU A 695 -9.29 -7.82 -23.76
N TRP A 696 -8.02 -7.42 -23.73
CA TRP A 696 -7.58 -6.09 -24.10
C TRP A 696 -6.47 -6.18 -25.13
N LEU A 697 -6.62 -5.41 -26.23
CA LEU A 697 -5.52 -5.12 -27.14
C LEU A 697 -4.75 -3.91 -26.60
N VAL A 698 -3.45 -4.09 -26.42
CA VAL A 698 -2.54 -3.05 -25.95
C VAL A 698 -1.56 -2.71 -27.06
N THR A 699 -1.34 -1.42 -27.29
CA THR A 699 -0.32 -0.90 -28.22
C THR A 699 0.65 0.02 -27.49
N GLN A 700 1.94 -0.19 -27.70
CA GLN A 700 3.01 0.68 -27.23
C GLN A 700 3.54 1.51 -28.40
N TRP A 701 3.74 2.80 -28.17
CA TRP A 701 4.09 3.77 -29.20
C TRP A 701 5.46 4.39 -28.93
N ASP A 702 6.16 4.75 -30.00
CA ASP A 702 7.42 5.49 -29.92
C ASP A 702 7.16 6.89 -29.30
N PRO A 703 7.94 7.32 -28.30
CA PRO A 703 7.77 8.63 -27.68
C PRO A 703 7.86 9.83 -28.64
N SER A 704 8.55 9.67 -29.78
CA SER A 704 8.70 10.70 -30.83
C SER A 704 7.38 11.08 -31.49
N VAL A 705 6.38 10.20 -31.42
CA VAL A 705 5.00 10.41 -31.90
C VAL A 705 4.30 11.56 -31.19
N ALA A 706 4.54 11.73 -29.89
CA ALA A 706 3.90 12.76 -29.07
C ALA A 706 4.33 14.20 -29.44
N GLN A 707 5.41 14.35 -30.21
CA GLN A 707 5.89 15.64 -30.70
C GLN A 707 5.35 15.99 -32.10
N SER A 708 4.64 15.05 -32.76
CA SER A 708 3.99 15.34 -34.04
C SER A 708 2.73 16.18 -33.84
N SER A 709 2.50 17.17 -34.71
CA SER A 709 1.29 18.01 -34.70
C SER A 709 -0.02 17.23 -34.91
N LEU A 710 0.09 15.95 -35.30
CA LEU A 710 -1.00 15.06 -35.64
C LEU A 710 -1.70 14.44 -34.42
N PHE A 711 -1.06 14.41 -33.24
CA PHE A 711 -1.64 13.85 -32.00
C PHE A 711 -2.45 14.85 -31.16
N GLN A 712 -2.58 16.10 -31.63
CA GLN A 712 -3.38 17.14 -30.95
C GLN A 712 -4.86 17.13 -31.37
N ASP A 713 -5.21 16.43 -32.45
CA ASP A 713 -6.59 16.35 -32.95
C ASP A 713 -7.34 15.12 -32.39
N ASN A 714 -8.51 15.34 -31.80
CA ASN A 714 -9.35 14.29 -31.22
C ASN A 714 -9.98 13.38 -32.29
N ALA A 715 -10.19 13.87 -33.52
CA ALA A 715 -10.72 13.07 -34.61
C ALA A 715 -9.72 11.99 -35.06
N THR A 716 -8.43 12.35 -35.11
CA THR A 716 -7.34 11.43 -35.42
C THR A 716 -7.18 10.34 -34.37
N LYS A 717 -7.29 10.70 -33.07
CA LYS A 717 -7.27 9.72 -31.97
C LYS A 717 -8.37 8.69 -32.13
N SER A 718 -9.60 9.13 -32.43
CA SER A 718 -10.75 8.22 -32.60
C SER A 718 -10.60 7.30 -33.82
N ALA A 719 -10.04 7.80 -34.94
CA ALA A 719 -9.80 7.02 -36.14
C ALA A 719 -8.72 5.93 -35.96
N ILE A 720 -7.66 6.22 -35.17
CA ILE A 720 -6.63 5.21 -34.82
C ILE A 720 -7.26 4.03 -34.06
N PHE A 721 -8.21 4.29 -33.15
CA PHE A 721 -8.90 3.21 -32.42
C PHE A 721 -9.84 2.38 -33.30
N SER A 722 -10.42 2.95 -34.36
CA SER A 722 -11.38 2.25 -35.24
C SER A 722 -10.74 1.25 -36.22
N VAL A 723 -9.42 1.31 -36.43
CA VAL A 723 -8.71 0.49 -37.43
C VAL A 723 -8.21 -0.85 -36.88
N PHE A 724 -8.22 -1.03 -35.56
CA PHE A 724 -7.82 -2.30 -34.92
C PHE A 724 -8.99 -3.30 -34.85
N ILE A 725 -9.46 -3.78 -36.01
CA ILE A 725 -10.27 -5.00 -36.05
C ILE A 725 -9.29 -6.18 -36.02
N VAL A 726 -9.05 -6.72 -34.82
CA VAL A 726 -8.39 -8.03 -34.70
C VAL A 726 -9.40 -9.05 -35.20
N ASN A 727 -9.15 -9.62 -36.39
CA ASN A 727 -9.83 -10.83 -36.83
C ASN A 727 -9.35 -11.99 -35.94
N TRP A 728 -9.94 -12.13 -34.77
CA TRP A 728 -9.70 -13.27 -33.89
C TRP A 728 -10.63 -14.39 -34.34
N LYS A 729 -10.11 -15.30 -35.18
CA LYS A 729 -10.78 -16.57 -35.48
C LYS A 729 -10.31 -17.63 -34.48
N GLY A 730 -11.15 -17.92 -33.50
CA GLY A 730 -11.12 -19.14 -32.68
C GLY A 730 -10.32 -19.05 -31.39
#